data_AF-A0A7C7HPT3-F1
#
_entry.id   AF-A0A7C7HPT3-F1
#
_cell.length_a   1.000
_cell.length_b   1.000
_cell.length_c   1.000
_cell.angle_alpha   90.00
_cell.angle_beta   90.00
_cell.angle_gamma   90.00
#
_symmetry.space_group_name_H-M   'P 1'
#
loop_
_entity.id
_entity.type
_entity.pdbx_description
1 polymer ?
#
loop_
_entity_poly.entity_id
_entity_poly.type
_entity_poly.pdbx_seq_one_letter_code
_entity_poly.pdbx_strand_id
1 'polypeptide(L)'
;MSKDSRKITDWFDSELRRAKDEFTRLNKPETPQHIGPSSPERQSNADRANTTSSKLRSKPDSKSLPLSREQKTPSQLPADVTARTEKEHTPAHREQTTRLASTGTASYRLGVDVGGTFTDVLLIDESSGDFFTAKVASTPQDSSIGVLEGIERVCNSANVAPSDISHVMHGTTVATNTVLTASGAKVGLVTTKGYQQVLQIARSYVPGGLGGWVIFNKSDPLAPLELTIEAIERLDAKGNIVTPLDEDALQNSLQALANEGIEALTVSLMNAYASGIHEQRVRAIAERVMPNIPVSISSEVVPEMYEYERTETTVVNSYIRPVVSTYLESLEGELNRRMNNVQLHILRSDGGLASAEAAKATPVNLLMSGPAGGVSGAIWIAKQAGFSELLTFDMGGTSTDVALIQNGVPQTRRETRVADVTVRSSSVDVRSVGAGGGSIAYVPELTKALRVGPQSAGAEPGPAAYGKGGMEPTVTDANVVLGYLPADARLGGELAIDRKQAEQAVTIVAKGMGLSLKDAAEGIINIVNENMFGALRLVSVEQGFDPRDFALVGFGGAGPLHANALGKLMNSWPVIIPPGPGVLCAYGDATTRVRDEASRTFVRRFSETSNDEVLSALQELATAAAQTLHAEGVPETEQTTLYQIDLRYAGQGMQLTVDVSPEEFKKDGLDGLGKRFDRMHEQLFTFSLDTQRELYNLRALVQGRESSATAQRLPEGGGDPQRAVYAQTNIFVHGRDHGAVIYDRSQFRYGDRIVGPAIVTEMDSTTLILPNHAGDVDPVGNILINPINV
;
A
#
# COMPACT_ATOMS: atom_id res chain seq x y z
N MET A 1 16.58 -25.78 -33.50
CA MET A 1 17.69 -24.78 -33.41
C MET A 1 18.26 -24.54 -34.79
N SER A 2 18.13 -23.32 -35.32
CA SER A 2 18.56 -22.96 -36.67
C SER A 2 20.09 -22.95 -36.79
N LYS A 3 20.63 -22.99 -38.01
CA LYS A 3 22.09 -22.92 -38.26
C LYS A 3 22.72 -21.63 -37.72
N ASP A 4 21.95 -20.58 -37.49
CA ASP A 4 22.44 -19.30 -36.92
C ASP A 4 22.63 -19.37 -35.41
N SER A 5 21.87 -20.20 -34.68
CA SER A 5 22.06 -20.32 -33.23
C SER A 5 23.38 -21.00 -32.90
N ARG A 6 23.88 -21.93 -33.73
CA ARG A 6 25.19 -22.61 -33.51
C ARG A 6 26.38 -21.67 -33.71
N LYS A 7 26.31 -20.75 -34.69
CA LYS A 7 27.41 -19.79 -34.93
C LYS A 7 27.58 -18.81 -33.78
N ILE A 8 26.48 -18.42 -33.13
CA ILE A 8 26.53 -17.53 -31.97
C ILE A 8 27.14 -18.26 -30.76
N THR A 9 26.79 -19.53 -30.55
CA THR A 9 27.37 -20.36 -29.47
C THR A 9 28.86 -20.60 -29.69
N ASP A 10 29.29 -20.93 -30.91
CA ASP A 10 30.70 -21.17 -31.23
C ASP A 10 31.55 -19.89 -31.08
N TRP A 11 30.99 -18.73 -31.42
CA TRP A 11 31.65 -17.44 -31.21
C TRP A 11 31.80 -17.12 -29.72
N PHE A 12 30.75 -17.31 -28.92
CA PHE A 12 30.78 -17.08 -27.47
C PHE A 12 31.80 -17.98 -26.77
N ASP A 13 31.85 -19.26 -27.11
CA ASP A 13 32.81 -20.21 -26.56
C ASP A 13 34.26 -19.84 -26.92
N SER A 14 34.48 -19.26 -28.11
CA SER A 14 35.81 -18.82 -28.54
C SER A 14 36.31 -17.61 -27.73
N GLU A 15 35.44 -16.64 -27.46
CA GLU A 15 35.78 -15.46 -26.66
C GLU A 15 35.98 -15.81 -25.18
N LEU A 16 35.20 -16.76 -24.64
CA LEU A 16 35.38 -17.23 -23.27
C LEU A 16 36.73 -17.94 -23.07
N ARG A 17 37.19 -18.72 -24.05
CA ARG A 17 38.52 -19.34 -24.02
C ARG A 17 39.62 -18.29 -24.10
N ARG A 18 39.47 -17.29 -24.97
CA ARG A 18 40.43 -16.20 -25.12
C ARG A 18 40.59 -15.39 -23.84
N ALA A 19 39.48 -15.04 -23.18
CA ALA A 19 39.49 -14.34 -21.90
C ALA A 19 40.17 -15.17 -20.79
N LYS A 20 39.95 -16.49 -20.78
CA LYS A 20 40.58 -17.41 -19.82
C LYS A 20 42.10 -17.51 -20.03
N ASP A 21 42.56 -17.53 -21.28
CA ASP A 21 43.99 -17.56 -21.62
C ASP A 21 44.68 -16.24 -21.23
N GLU A 22 44.00 -15.11 -21.43
CA GLU A 22 44.50 -13.78 -21.07
C GLU A 22 44.61 -13.61 -19.55
N PHE A 23 43.60 -14.08 -18.80
CA PHE A 23 43.62 -14.10 -17.34
C PHE A 23 44.74 -15.00 -16.77
N THR A 24 45.04 -16.10 -17.46
CA THR A 24 46.12 -17.02 -17.06
C THR A 24 47.51 -16.43 -17.33
N ARG A 25 47.65 -15.56 -18.35
CA ARG A 25 48.90 -14.83 -18.62
C ARG A 25 49.19 -13.75 -17.59
N LEU A 26 48.15 -13.08 -17.09
CA LEU A 26 48.26 -12.02 -16.09
C LEU A 26 48.63 -12.54 -14.68
N ASN A 27 48.39 -13.83 -14.40
CA ASN A 27 48.62 -14.44 -13.09
C ASN A 27 49.90 -15.28 -12.98
N LYS A 28 50.90 -15.07 -13.86
CA LYS A 28 52.22 -15.68 -13.63
C LYS A 28 53.04 -14.83 -12.64
N PRO A 29 53.53 -15.40 -11.53
CA PRO A 29 54.36 -14.67 -10.59
C PRO A 29 55.72 -14.37 -11.21
N GLU A 30 56.10 -13.09 -11.27
CA GLU A 30 57.47 -12.69 -11.62
C GLU A 30 58.43 -12.98 -10.46
N THR A 31 59.54 -13.66 -10.79
CA THR A 31 60.67 -13.93 -9.89
C THR A 31 61.29 -12.62 -9.37
N PRO A 32 61.61 -12.49 -8.07
CA PRO A 32 62.12 -11.24 -7.51
C PRO A 32 63.56 -10.98 -7.94
N GLN A 33 63.80 -9.83 -8.60
CA GLN A 33 65.16 -9.32 -8.82
C GLN A 33 65.63 -8.52 -7.60
N HIS A 34 66.83 -8.85 -7.13
CA HIS A 34 67.56 -8.18 -6.06
C HIS A 34 67.77 -6.69 -6.34
N ILE A 35 67.47 -5.83 -5.35
CA ILE A 35 67.94 -4.43 -5.31
C ILE A 35 68.72 -4.22 -4.01
N GLY A 36 70.00 -3.87 -4.16
CA GLY A 36 70.89 -3.42 -3.07
C GLY A 36 70.77 -1.91 -2.80
N PRO A 37 71.40 -1.39 -1.74
CA PRO A 37 70.92 -0.22 -1.02
C PRO A 37 71.56 1.10 -1.47
N SER A 38 70.75 2.15 -1.62
CA SER A 38 71.20 3.55 -1.52
C SER A 38 70.01 4.51 -1.32
N SER A 39 69.92 5.09 -0.12
CA SER A 39 69.25 6.37 0.20
C SER A 39 70.07 7.55 -0.39
N PRO A 40 69.65 8.85 -0.44
CA PRO A 40 68.65 9.59 0.38
C PRO A 40 67.71 10.48 -0.51
N GLU A 41 66.86 11.43 -0.11
CA GLU A 41 66.91 12.47 0.93
C GLU A 41 65.55 13.23 0.97
N ARG A 42 65.14 13.73 2.14
CA ARG A 42 64.03 14.70 2.30
C ARG A 42 64.56 16.11 2.07
N GLN A 43 63.80 16.99 1.41
CA GLN A 43 63.64 18.38 1.87
C GLN A 43 62.49 19.14 1.19
N SER A 44 62.13 20.22 1.87
CA SER A 44 60.88 20.96 1.91
C SER A 44 60.90 22.28 1.14
N ASN A 45 59.69 22.86 1.01
CA ASN A 45 59.33 24.28 1.02
C ASN A 45 58.95 24.99 -0.28
N ALA A 46 57.81 25.66 -0.12
CA ALA A 46 57.22 26.73 -0.88
C ALA A 46 58.18 27.87 -1.23
N ASP A 47 57.94 28.51 -2.39
CA ASP A 47 57.59 29.93 -2.42
C ASP A 47 57.10 30.39 -3.82
N ARG A 48 55.98 31.14 -3.81
CA ARG A 48 55.65 32.39 -4.55
C ARG A 48 55.81 32.47 -6.09
N ALA A 49 55.08 33.30 -6.82
CA ALA A 49 53.82 34.04 -6.72
C ALA A 49 53.73 34.92 -7.99
N ASN A 50 52.48 35.18 -8.43
CA ASN A 50 51.99 36.39 -9.11
C ASN A 50 52.43 36.78 -10.53
N THR A 51 51.42 36.85 -11.41
CA THR A 51 50.82 38.05 -12.05
C THR A 51 49.58 37.55 -12.83
N THR A 52 48.38 38.14 -12.90
CA THR A 52 47.88 39.53 -12.77
C THR A 52 46.34 39.48 -12.61
N SER A 53 45.75 40.54 -12.06
CA SER A 53 44.39 40.66 -11.54
C SER A 53 43.43 41.54 -12.38
N SER A 54 42.14 41.45 -12.02
CA SER A 54 41.06 42.46 -12.11
C SER A 54 39.99 42.32 -13.21
N LYS A 55 38.74 42.02 -12.80
CA LYS A 55 37.65 43.00 -12.63
C LYS A 55 36.33 42.30 -12.22
N LEU A 56 35.87 42.59 -11.01
CA LEU A 56 34.49 42.40 -10.55
C LEU A 56 33.60 43.56 -11.04
N ARG A 57 32.35 43.29 -11.43
CA ARG A 57 31.26 44.27 -11.48
C ARG A 57 29.90 43.66 -11.08
N SER A 58 29.45 44.08 -9.90
CA SER A 58 28.12 44.54 -9.48
C SER A 58 26.82 44.05 -10.15
N LYS A 59 25.89 43.66 -9.26
CA LYS A 59 24.42 43.57 -9.39
C LYS A 59 23.77 44.86 -9.95
N PRO A 60 22.53 44.78 -10.47
CA PRO A 60 21.61 45.92 -10.50
C PRO A 60 20.56 45.84 -9.38
N ASP A 61 20.46 46.94 -8.62
CA ASP A 61 19.29 47.29 -7.80
C ASP A 61 18.26 48.05 -8.66
N SER A 62 16.97 47.84 -8.40
CA SER A 62 15.97 48.89 -8.57
C SER A 62 14.86 48.83 -7.52
N LYS A 63 15.05 49.67 -6.50
CA LYS A 63 14.10 50.64 -5.90
C LYS A 63 12.86 50.11 -5.16
N SER A 64 12.90 50.29 -3.84
CA SER A 64 11.76 50.48 -2.94
C SER A 64 11.74 51.90 -2.35
N LEU A 65 10.57 52.27 -1.80
CA LEU A 65 10.20 53.38 -0.89
C LEU A 65 9.46 54.58 -1.53
N PRO A 66 8.54 55.26 -0.78
CA PRO A 66 8.40 55.24 0.69
C PRO A 66 6.98 55.06 1.28
N LEU A 67 7.00 54.73 2.58
CA LEU A 67 5.92 54.88 3.56
C LEU A 67 5.50 56.36 3.72
N SER A 68 4.20 56.59 3.88
CA SER A 68 3.67 57.73 4.62
C SER A 68 2.55 57.27 5.55
N ARG A 69 2.62 57.81 6.77
CA ARG A 69 1.85 57.48 7.96
C ARG A 69 1.00 58.71 8.27
N GLU A 70 -0.32 58.58 8.28
CA GLU A 70 -1.19 59.58 8.93
C GLU A 70 -2.35 58.88 9.66
N GLN A 71 -2.41 59.14 10.96
CA GLN A 71 -3.54 58.87 11.86
C GLN A 71 -4.59 59.98 11.68
N LYS A 72 -5.89 59.63 11.79
CA LYS A 72 -6.91 60.38 12.57
C LYS A 72 -8.28 59.67 12.56
N THR A 73 -8.64 59.16 13.74
CA THR A 73 -9.89 59.29 14.54
C THR A 73 -11.29 59.22 13.88
N PRO A 74 -12.32 58.66 14.56
CA PRO A 74 -13.63 58.30 14.00
C PRO A 74 -14.71 59.37 14.24
N SER A 75 -15.72 59.42 13.35
CA SER A 75 -16.96 60.20 13.52
C SER A 75 -18.14 59.34 13.11
N GLN A 76 -18.94 58.86 14.08
CA GLN A 76 -20.22 59.43 14.52
C GLN A 76 -21.40 59.22 13.56
N LEU A 77 -22.46 58.65 14.19
CA LEU A 77 -23.82 58.39 13.73
C LEU A 77 -24.47 59.55 12.96
N PRO A 78 -25.58 59.26 12.25
CA PRO A 78 -26.85 59.75 12.78
C PRO A 78 -27.98 58.71 12.78
N ALA A 79 -28.85 58.83 13.79
CA ALA A 79 -30.22 58.35 13.80
C ALA A 79 -31.12 59.37 13.06
N ASP A 80 -32.10 58.91 12.26
CA ASP A 80 -33.52 58.85 12.65
C ASP A 80 -34.47 58.55 11.46
N VAL A 81 -35.36 57.58 11.69
CA VAL A 81 -36.84 57.59 11.49
C VAL A 81 -37.43 57.86 10.08
N THR A 82 -38.09 56.86 9.48
CA THR A 82 -39.57 56.80 9.30
C THR A 82 -40.08 55.58 8.50
N ALA A 83 -41.22 55.05 8.98
CA ALA A 83 -42.37 54.50 8.24
C ALA A 83 -42.36 53.09 7.61
N ARG A 84 -42.95 52.15 8.38
CA ARG A 84 -44.09 51.25 8.06
C ARG A 84 -44.33 50.82 6.60
N THR A 85 -44.41 49.50 6.39
CA THR A 85 -45.67 48.86 5.94
C THR A 85 -45.67 47.36 6.21
N GLU A 86 -46.71 46.92 6.93
CA GLU A 86 -47.09 45.53 7.19
C GLU A 86 -47.61 44.87 5.91
N LYS A 87 -47.29 43.59 5.72
CA LYS A 87 -48.23 42.61 5.12
C LYS A 87 -48.08 41.28 5.83
N GLU A 88 -49.10 40.98 6.64
CA GLU A 88 -49.39 39.66 7.20
C GLU A 88 -49.67 38.66 6.07
N HIS A 89 -49.17 37.42 6.21
CA HIS A 89 -49.85 36.22 5.73
C HIS A 89 -49.64 35.06 6.72
N THR A 90 -50.76 34.36 6.94
CA THR A 90 -51.16 33.45 8.02
C THR A 90 -50.36 32.13 8.05
N PRO A 91 -50.19 31.46 9.22
CA PRO A 91 -49.35 30.28 9.37
C PRO A 91 -50.08 29.00 8.93
N ALA A 92 -49.39 28.15 8.16
CA ALA A 92 -49.82 26.78 7.87
C ALA A 92 -48.92 25.79 8.63
N HIS A 93 -49.57 24.85 9.31
CA HIS A 93 -49.03 23.78 10.14
C HIS A 93 -47.74 23.15 9.59
N ARG A 94 -46.66 23.26 10.36
CA ARG A 94 -45.50 22.38 10.26
C ARG A 94 -45.70 21.26 11.27
N GLU A 95 -46.08 20.08 10.81
CA GLU A 95 -46.08 18.87 11.62
C GLU A 95 -44.65 18.69 12.16
N GLN A 96 -44.49 18.88 13.47
CA GLN A 96 -43.34 18.38 14.19
C GLN A 96 -43.47 16.86 14.21
N THR A 97 -42.82 16.17 13.27
CA THR A 97 -42.42 14.79 13.48
C THR A 97 -41.40 14.77 14.61
N THR A 98 -41.93 14.57 15.82
CA THR A 98 -41.21 14.21 17.02
C THR A 98 -40.27 13.07 16.70
N ARG A 99 -38.95 13.28 16.90
CA ARG A 99 -37.95 12.21 16.90
C ARG A 99 -38.40 11.16 17.92
N LEU A 100 -38.80 9.98 17.46
CA LEU A 100 -38.77 8.82 18.33
C LEU A 100 -37.30 8.52 18.58
N ALA A 101 -36.84 8.73 19.80
CA ALA A 101 -35.57 8.20 20.26
C ALA A 101 -35.64 6.67 20.10
N SER A 102 -34.85 6.12 19.20
CA SER A 102 -34.66 4.68 19.07
C SER A 102 -33.98 4.18 20.34
N THR A 103 -34.72 3.45 21.18
CA THR A 103 -34.21 2.81 22.39
C THR A 103 -33.50 1.48 22.10
N GLY A 104 -32.90 1.34 20.92
CA GLY A 104 -32.03 0.23 20.54
C GLY A 104 -30.63 0.79 20.29
N THR A 105 -29.60 0.12 20.81
CA THR A 105 -28.19 0.39 20.51
C THR A 105 -27.92 0.11 19.03
N ALA A 106 -28.29 1.04 18.15
CA ALA A 106 -27.82 1.05 16.77
C ALA A 106 -26.33 1.39 16.80
N SER A 107 -25.49 0.48 16.32
CA SER A 107 -24.04 0.64 16.27
C SER A 107 -23.68 0.93 14.82
N TYR A 108 -23.30 2.18 14.54
CA TYR A 108 -22.81 2.56 13.22
C TYR A 108 -21.29 2.41 13.16
N ARG A 109 -20.81 1.82 12.06
CA ARG A 109 -19.39 1.65 11.74
C ARG A 109 -19.00 2.57 10.61
N LEU A 110 -17.90 3.28 10.78
CA LEU A 110 -17.40 4.20 9.77
C LEU A 110 -16.03 3.74 9.25
N GLY A 111 -15.90 3.51 7.96
CA GLY A 111 -14.62 3.33 7.26
C GLY A 111 -14.20 4.64 6.59
N VAL A 112 -12.93 5.02 6.73
CA VAL A 112 -12.37 6.25 6.13
C VAL A 112 -11.00 5.97 5.52
N ASP A 113 -10.92 6.06 4.20
CA ASP A 113 -9.67 5.95 3.45
C ASP A 113 -9.22 7.33 2.95
N VAL A 114 -8.04 7.77 3.38
CA VAL A 114 -7.44 9.04 2.94
C VAL A 114 -6.45 8.77 1.81
N GLY A 115 -6.94 8.94 0.58
CA GLY A 115 -6.14 8.93 -0.63
C GLY A 115 -5.45 10.27 -0.93
N GLY A 116 -4.64 10.29 -1.99
CA GLY A 116 -3.92 11.49 -2.43
C GLY A 116 -4.78 12.55 -3.13
N THR A 117 -5.96 12.18 -3.63
CA THR A 117 -6.88 13.10 -4.35
C THR A 117 -8.21 13.28 -3.63
N PHE A 118 -8.77 12.19 -3.12
CA PHE A 118 -10.03 12.20 -2.39
C PHE A 118 -9.91 11.41 -1.09
N THR A 119 -10.73 11.80 -0.11
CA THR A 119 -11.04 11.01 1.07
C THR A 119 -12.38 10.33 0.87
N ASP A 120 -12.38 9.01 0.98
CA ASP A 120 -13.54 8.15 0.80
C ASP A 120 -14.08 7.72 2.17
N VAL A 121 -15.37 7.93 2.40
CA VAL A 121 -16.03 7.66 3.67
C VAL A 121 -17.21 6.73 3.45
N LEU A 122 -17.30 5.68 4.26
CA LEU A 122 -18.39 4.71 4.27
C LEU A 122 -18.96 4.60 5.67
N LEU A 123 -20.27 4.79 5.82
CA LEU A 123 -21.01 4.54 7.05
C LEU A 123 -21.86 3.27 6.86
N ILE A 124 -21.76 2.32 7.78
CA ILE A 124 -22.53 1.07 7.79
C ILE A 124 -23.42 1.03 9.03
N ASP A 125 -24.72 0.81 8.85
CA ASP A 125 -25.64 0.41 9.92
C ASP A 125 -25.48 -1.10 10.16
N GLU A 126 -24.93 -1.50 11.30
CA GLU A 126 -24.73 -2.93 11.61
C GLU A 126 -26.04 -3.71 11.80
N SER A 127 -27.17 -3.01 12.03
CA SER A 127 -28.46 -3.64 12.28
C SER A 127 -29.23 -3.93 10.99
N SER A 128 -29.21 -3.01 10.02
CA SER A 128 -29.90 -3.17 8.73
C SER A 128 -28.98 -3.67 7.62
N GLY A 129 -27.67 -3.46 7.73
CA GLY A 129 -26.71 -3.64 6.64
C GLY A 129 -26.73 -2.52 5.61
N ASP A 130 -27.49 -1.44 5.85
CA ASP A 130 -27.50 -0.27 4.98
C ASP A 130 -26.16 0.44 5.06
N PHE A 131 -25.73 1.00 3.93
CA PHE A 131 -24.50 1.77 3.86
C PHE A 131 -24.72 3.10 3.13
N PHE A 132 -23.90 4.07 3.52
CA PHE A 132 -23.92 5.42 2.97
C PHE A 132 -22.49 5.82 2.66
N THR A 133 -22.30 6.50 1.53
CA THR A 133 -20.97 6.92 1.07
C THR A 133 -20.88 8.43 0.98
N ALA A 134 -19.69 8.95 1.25
CA ALA A 134 -19.34 10.33 0.95
C ALA A 134 -17.92 10.38 0.38
N LYS A 135 -17.71 11.27 -0.58
CA LYS A 135 -16.41 11.56 -1.17
C LYS A 135 -16.15 13.05 -1.05
N VAL A 136 -15.00 13.40 -0.50
CA VAL A 136 -14.57 14.79 -0.32
C VAL A 136 -13.13 14.95 -0.81
N ALA A 137 -12.72 16.18 -1.14
CA ALA A 137 -11.36 16.43 -1.58
C ALA A 137 -10.38 16.19 -0.42
N SER A 138 -9.24 15.55 -0.70
CA SER A 138 -8.19 15.41 0.31
C SER A 138 -7.61 16.77 0.68
N THR A 139 -7.22 16.94 1.94
CA THR A 139 -6.58 18.14 2.48
C THR A 139 -5.13 17.83 2.87
N PRO A 140 -4.14 17.94 1.96
CA PRO A 140 -2.78 17.46 2.21
C PRO A 140 -2.05 18.16 3.37
N GLN A 141 -2.45 19.40 3.68
CA GLN A 141 -1.85 20.17 4.78
C GLN A 141 -2.32 19.65 6.15
N ASP A 142 -3.52 19.06 6.21
CA ASP A 142 -4.09 18.44 7.40
C ASP A 142 -5.22 17.48 6.98
N SER A 143 -4.92 16.19 6.91
CA SER A 143 -5.88 15.18 6.46
C SER A 143 -7.08 15.03 7.39
N SER A 144 -7.00 15.48 8.65
CA SER A 144 -8.13 15.39 9.59
C SER A 144 -9.32 16.24 9.14
N ILE A 145 -9.07 17.35 8.43
CA ILE A 145 -10.12 18.24 7.91
C ILE A 145 -11.00 17.50 6.91
N GLY A 146 -10.40 16.87 5.89
CA GLY A 146 -11.12 16.07 4.90
C GLY A 146 -11.86 14.89 5.54
N VAL A 147 -11.27 14.22 6.53
CA VAL A 147 -11.95 13.15 7.28
C VAL A 147 -13.23 13.66 7.96
N LEU A 148 -13.14 14.78 8.68
CA LEU A 148 -14.28 15.35 9.41
C LEU A 148 -15.37 15.88 8.48
N GLU A 149 -15.01 16.51 7.37
CA GLU A 149 -15.98 16.95 6.35
C GLU A 149 -16.73 15.75 5.74
N GLY A 150 -16.00 14.67 5.43
CA GLY A 150 -16.58 13.44 4.92
C GLY A 150 -17.55 12.79 5.92
N ILE A 151 -17.19 12.77 7.20
CA ILE A 151 -18.06 12.31 8.31
C ILE A 151 -19.35 13.14 8.37
N GLU A 152 -19.26 14.46 8.37
CA GLU A 152 -20.44 15.32 8.42
C GLU A 152 -21.35 15.09 7.20
N ARG A 153 -20.76 14.96 6.01
CA ARG A 153 -21.51 14.73 4.76
C ARG A 153 -22.24 13.38 4.77
N VAL A 154 -21.58 12.30 5.20
CA VAL A 154 -22.21 10.97 5.24
C VAL A 154 -23.31 10.92 6.31
N CYS A 155 -23.08 11.46 7.51
CA CYS A 155 -24.08 11.54 8.58
C CYS A 155 -25.33 12.34 8.15
N ASN A 156 -25.14 13.47 7.47
CA ASN A 156 -26.23 14.26 6.92
C ASN A 156 -27.03 13.49 5.86
N SER A 157 -26.35 12.73 4.99
CA SER A 157 -27.00 11.92 3.96
C SER A 157 -27.79 10.75 4.53
N ALA A 158 -27.28 10.14 5.61
CA ALA A 158 -27.89 9.02 6.32
C ALA A 158 -28.97 9.47 7.32
N ASN A 159 -29.05 10.77 7.61
CA ASN A 159 -29.85 11.33 8.70
C ASN A 159 -29.50 10.67 10.06
N VAL A 160 -28.21 10.46 10.30
CA VAL A 160 -27.64 9.83 11.51
C VAL A 160 -26.89 10.90 12.31
N ALA A 161 -26.98 10.85 13.64
CA ALA A 161 -26.18 11.74 14.47
C ALA A 161 -24.75 11.18 14.59
N PRO A 162 -23.69 12.01 14.49
CA PRO A 162 -22.32 11.54 14.71
C PRO A 162 -22.10 10.83 16.06
N SER A 163 -22.93 11.12 17.06
CA SER A 163 -22.92 10.46 18.37
C SER A 163 -23.35 9.00 18.35
N ASP A 164 -23.97 8.52 17.27
CA ASP A 164 -24.44 7.14 17.11
C ASP A 164 -23.35 6.24 16.49
N ILE A 165 -22.21 6.81 16.11
CA ILE A 165 -21.04 6.10 15.59
C ILE A 165 -20.20 5.58 16.76
N SER A 166 -20.01 4.26 16.82
CA SER A 166 -19.25 3.57 17.87
C SER A 166 -17.79 3.33 17.45
N HIS A 167 -17.56 3.09 16.16
CA HIS A 167 -16.25 2.72 15.63
C HIS A 167 -15.91 3.52 14.36
N VAL A 168 -14.68 4.05 14.33
CA VAL A 168 -14.08 4.69 13.15
C VAL A 168 -12.84 3.89 12.79
N MET A 169 -12.85 3.28 11.61
CA MET A 169 -11.72 2.58 11.01
C MET A 169 -11.10 3.52 9.98
N HIS A 170 -9.80 3.73 10.08
CA HIS A 170 -9.12 4.79 9.34
C HIS A 170 -7.85 4.28 8.65
N GLY A 171 -7.89 4.27 7.31
CA GLY A 171 -6.74 4.12 6.43
C GLY A 171 -6.05 5.46 6.18
N THR A 172 -4.73 5.51 6.32
CA THR A 172 -3.94 6.74 6.15
C THR A 172 -2.67 6.50 5.35
N THR A 173 -2.32 7.48 4.52
CA THR A 173 -1.08 7.51 3.74
C THR A 173 0.02 8.36 4.40
N VAL A 174 -0.21 8.91 5.60
CA VAL A 174 0.73 9.80 6.30
C VAL A 174 2.10 9.15 6.50
N ALA A 175 2.16 7.88 6.92
CA ALA A 175 3.42 7.15 7.11
C ALA A 175 4.20 7.02 5.77
N THR A 176 3.53 6.54 4.72
CA THR A 176 4.13 6.36 3.40
C THR A 176 4.62 7.69 2.82
N ASN A 177 3.81 8.74 2.90
CA ASN A 177 4.16 10.06 2.38
C ASN A 177 5.36 10.65 3.12
N THR A 178 5.43 10.49 4.44
CA THR A 178 6.57 10.98 5.26
C THR A 178 7.91 10.42 4.78
N VAL A 179 7.95 9.14 4.40
CA VAL A 179 9.15 8.51 3.81
C VAL A 179 9.42 9.04 2.40
N LEU A 180 8.39 9.12 1.55
CA LEU A 180 8.54 9.59 0.16
C LEU A 180 9.00 11.05 0.05
N THR A 181 8.52 11.92 0.93
CA THR A 181 8.85 13.36 0.94
C THR A 181 10.06 13.70 1.81
N ALA A 182 10.67 12.70 2.45
CA ALA A 182 11.78 12.87 3.38
C ALA A 182 11.50 13.96 4.44
N SER A 183 10.29 13.93 5.00
CA SER A 183 9.79 14.94 5.95
C SER A 183 9.55 14.38 7.36
N GLY A 184 10.19 13.27 7.70
CA GLY A 184 10.15 12.68 9.05
C GLY A 184 11.18 13.27 10.00
N ALA A 185 11.30 12.63 11.15
CA ALA A 185 12.10 13.08 12.28
C ALA A 185 13.60 12.95 12.05
N LYS A 186 14.39 13.84 12.65
CA LYS A 186 15.85 13.65 12.75
C LYS A 186 16.18 12.52 13.73
N VAL A 187 16.60 11.36 13.22
CA VAL A 187 16.81 10.15 14.04
C VAL A 187 18.27 10.02 14.51
N GLY A 188 18.45 9.80 15.81
CA GLY A 188 19.70 9.28 16.37
C GLY A 188 19.67 7.76 16.49
N LEU A 189 20.82 7.09 16.32
CA LEU A 189 20.92 5.63 16.37
C LEU A 189 21.96 5.17 17.41
N VAL A 190 21.60 4.19 18.23
CA VAL A 190 22.52 3.48 19.13
C VAL A 190 22.76 2.08 18.57
N THR A 191 24.02 1.75 18.31
CA THR A 191 24.46 0.42 17.85
C THR A 191 25.43 -0.21 18.83
N THR A 192 25.65 -1.51 18.72
CA THR A 192 26.76 -2.17 19.42
C THR A 192 28.11 -1.65 18.89
N LYS A 193 29.07 -1.42 19.78
CA LYS A 193 30.44 -1.06 19.41
C LYS A 193 31.03 -1.93 18.30
N GLY A 194 31.55 -1.29 17.27
CA GLY A 194 32.04 -1.88 16.02
C GLY A 194 31.01 -1.97 14.89
N TYR A 195 29.77 -1.53 15.11
CA TYR A 195 28.65 -1.62 14.15
C TYR A 195 28.06 -0.25 13.77
N GLN A 196 28.74 0.85 14.08
CA GLN A 196 28.29 2.22 13.76
C GLN A 196 27.88 2.41 12.30
N GLN A 197 28.58 1.76 11.36
CA GLN A 197 28.33 1.90 9.91
C GLN A 197 27.30 0.91 9.34
N VAL A 198 26.48 0.24 10.17
CA VAL A 198 25.55 -0.83 9.70
C VAL A 198 24.65 -0.38 8.55
N LEU A 199 24.06 0.82 8.61
CA LEU A 199 23.22 1.37 7.53
C LEU A 199 24.03 1.85 6.32
N GLN A 200 25.28 2.28 6.53
CA GLN A 200 26.15 2.74 5.44
C GLN A 200 26.69 1.58 4.61
N ILE A 201 26.98 0.45 5.25
CA ILE A 201 27.43 -0.75 4.56
C ILE A 201 26.24 -1.45 3.87
N ALA A 202 25.06 -1.48 4.49
CA ALA A 202 23.84 -2.09 3.96
C ALA A 202 24.05 -3.49 3.34
N ARG A 203 24.85 -4.33 4.01
CA ARG A 203 25.22 -5.67 3.52
C ARG A 203 25.81 -5.68 2.09
N SER A 204 26.42 -4.58 1.66
CA SER A 204 26.88 -4.37 0.29
C SER A 204 25.78 -4.48 -0.77
N TYR A 205 24.53 -4.21 -0.39
CA TYR A 205 23.39 -4.20 -1.30
C TYR A 205 23.55 -3.11 -2.36
N VAL A 206 23.39 -3.51 -3.62
CA VAL A 206 23.35 -2.62 -4.77
C VAL A 206 22.16 -3.03 -5.63
N PRO A 207 21.16 -2.15 -5.83
CA PRO A 207 20.03 -2.47 -6.68
C PRO A 207 20.43 -2.50 -8.16
N GLY A 208 19.68 -3.26 -8.94
CA GLY A 208 19.88 -3.42 -10.38
C GLY A 208 20.71 -4.66 -10.74
N GLY A 209 20.61 -5.08 -12.01
CA GLY A 209 21.38 -6.21 -12.53
C GLY A 209 22.88 -5.92 -12.67
N LEU A 210 23.55 -6.69 -13.52
CA LEU A 210 24.96 -6.47 -13.85
C LEU A 210 25.21 -5.01 -14.27
N GLY A 211 26.04 -4.30 -13.48
CA GLY A 211 26.40 -2.90 -13.73
C GLY A 211 25.62 -1.86 -12.91
N GLY A 212 24.64 -2.25 -12.08
CA GLY A 212 23.88 -1.32 -11.22
C GLY A 212 24.78 -0.44 -10.35
N TRP A 213 25.88 -1.00 -9.84
CA TRP A 213 26.88 -0.29 -9.01
C TRP A 213 27.56 0.90 -9.68
N VAL A 214 27.59 0.97 -11.01
CA VAL A 214 28.22 2.08 -11.75
C VAL A 214 27.37 3.35 -11.70
N ILE A 215 26.05 3.19 -11.62
CA ILE A 215 25.07 4.28 -11.68
C ILE A 215 24.27 4.43 -10.39
N PHE A 216 24.41 3.48 -9.46
CA PHE A 216 23.69 3.53 -8.19
C PHE A 216 24.27 4.61 -7.30
N ASN A 217 23.49 5.68 -7.10
CA ASN A 217 23.76 6.65 -6.06
C ASN A 217 22.98 6.24 -4.82
N LYS A 218 23.69 5.86 -3.76
CA LYS A 218 23.06 5.44 -2.51
C LYS A 218 22.47 6.67 -1.80
N SER A 219 21.19 6.61 -1.48
CA SER A 219 20.52 7.65 -0.68
C SER A 219 21.08 7.70 0.75
N ASP A 220 21.08 8.89 1.34
CA ASP A 220 21.52 9.09 2.71
C ASP A 220 20.62 8.29 3.67
N PRO A 221 21.18 7.55 4.64
CA PRO A 221 20.37 6.81 5.61
C PRO A 221 19.53 7.74 6.48
N LEU A 222 18.31 7.30 6.82
CA LEU A 222 17.39 8.05 7.67
C LEU A 222 17.92 8.29 9.10
N ALA A 223 18.88 7.49 9.54
CA ALA A 223 19.74 7.79 10.69
C ALA A 223 21.16 8.07 10.17
N PRO A 224 21.58 9.35 10.11
CA PRO A 224 22.91 9.73 9.66
C PRO A 224 24.03 9.11 10.50
N LEU A 225 25.20 8.89 9.89
CA LEU A 225 26.34 8.30 10.57
C LEU A 225 26.84 9.20 11.72
N GLU A 226 26.75 10.51 11.55
CA GLU A 226 27.15 11.52 12.52
C GLU A 226 26.25 11.51 13.77
N LEU A 227 25.03 10.98 13.65
CA LEU A 227 24.06 10.84 14.74
C LEU A 227 23.98 9.39 15.25
N THR A 228 24.92 8.54 14.82
CA THR A 228 25.01 7.16 15.27
C THR A 228 26.10 7.02 16.32
N ILE A 229 25.72 6.60 17.53
CA ILE A 229 26.62 6.34 18.65
C ILE A 229 26.73 4.83 18.92
N GLU A 230 27.82 4.46 19.57
CA GLU A 230 28.12 3.07 19.92
C GLU A 230 27.97 2.84 21.42
N ALA A 231 27.19 1.84 21.80
CA ALA A 231 27.12 1.34 23.16
C ALA A 231 28.17 0.23 23.36
N ILE A 232 28.82 0.23 24.54
CA ILE A 232 29.83 -0.76 24.89
C ILE A 232 29.09 -1.93 25.56
N GLU A 233 28.67 -2.89 24.75
CA GLU A 233 28.05 -4.13 25.22
C GLU A 233 28.25 -5.26 24.19
N ARG A 234 27.95 -6.50 24.58
CA ARG A 234 27.87 -7.62 23.63
C ARG A 234 26.99 -8.76 24.15
N LEU A 235 26.12 -9.26 23.28
CA LEU A 235 25.39 -10.52 23.46
C LEU A 235 25.87 -11.58 22.48
N ASP A 236 25.92 -12.85 22.90
CA ASP A 236 26.14 -13.98 22.00
C ASP A 236 24.88 -14.34 21.21
N ALA A 237 24.98 -15.29 20.27
CA ALA A 237 23.85 -15.74 19.44
C ALA A 237 22.75 -16.47 20.23
N LYS A 238 22.98 -16.80 21.50
CA LYS A 238 22.01 -17.41 22.42
C LYS A 238 21.39 -16.37 23.38
N GLY A 239 21.76 -15.10 23.25
CA GLY A 239 21.28 -14.02 24.11
C GLY A 239 22.03 -13.88 25.44
N ASN A 240 23.14 -14.60 25.66
CA ASN A 240 23.93 -14.46 26.88
C ASN A 240 24.83 -13.22 26.81
N ILE A 241 25.03 -12.58 27.97
CA ILE A 241 25.91 -11.42 28.09
C ILE A 241 27.37 -11.87 27.96
N VAL A 242 28.06 -11.34 26.94
CA VAL A 242 29.51 -11.48 26.73
C VAL A 242 30.25 -10.28 27.28
N THR A 243 29.69 -9.08 27.09
CA THR A 243 30.21 -7.83 27.65
C THR A 243 29.03 -7.06 28.23
N PRO A 244 29.03 -6.77 29.55
CA PRO A 244 27.98 -5.98 30.18
C PRO A 244 27.89 -4.58 29.56
N LEU A 245 26.71 -3.98 29.60
CA LEU A 245 26.49 -2.61 29.16
C LEU A 245 27.25 -1.62 30.07
N ASP A 246 28.09 -0.78 29.46
CA ASP A 246 28.70 0.37 30.15
C ASP A 246 27.71 1.55 30.19
N GLU A 247 26.97 1.65 31.30
CA GLU A 247 25.91 2.66 31.46
C GLU A 247 26.46 4.09 31.57
N ASP A 248 27.62 4.29 32.21
CA ASP A 248 28.21 5.61 32.42
C ASP A 248 28.73 6.19 31.09
N ALA A 249 29.41 5.37 30.28
CA ALA A 249 29.86 5.78 28.95
C ALA A 249 28.68 6.07 28.02
N LEU A 250 27.62 5.25 28.09
CA LEU A 250 26.40 5.44 27.33
C LEU A 250 25.69 6.74 27.71
N GLN A 251 25.53 7.02 29.01
CA GLN A 251 24.87 8.24 29.48
C GLN A 251 25.55 9.50 28.95
N ASN A 252 26.89 9.54 28.95
CA ASN A 252 27.65 10.67 28.40
C ASN A 252 27.42 10.81 26.88
N SER A 253 27.39 9.70 26.15
CA SER A 253 27.18 9.69 24.70
C SER A 253 25.75 10.12 24.32
N LEU A 254 24.75 9.67 25.08
CA LEU A 254 23.36 10.10 24.92
C LEU A 254 23.16 11.58 25.21
N GLN A 255 23.86 12.13 26.21
CA GLN A 255 23.80 13.56 26.52
C GLN A 255 24.40 14.41 25.39
N ALA A 256 25.49 13.95 24.79
CA ALA A 256 26.09 14.60 23.61
C ALA A 256 25.13 14.53 22.42
N LEU A 257 24.56 13.36 22.14
CA LEU A 257 23.61 13.16 21.04
C LEU A 257 22.34 14.02 21.19
N ALA A 258 21.83 14.20 22.42
CA ALA A 258 20.70 15.07 22.69
C ALA A 258 20.96 16.53 22.26
N ASN A 259 22.21 17.01 22.36
CA ASN A 259 22.58 18.37 21.96
C ASN A 259 22.61 18.56 20.43
N GLU A 260 22.58 17.47 19.65
CA GLU A 260 22.49 17.51 18.19
C GLU A 260 21.06 17.73 17.68
N GLY A 261 20.08 17.83 18.58
CA GLY A 261 18.68 18.13 18.24
C GLY A 261 17.98 16.98 17.50
N ILE A 262 18.27 15.74 17.88
CA ILE A 262 17.49 14.59 17.41
C ILE A 262 16.04 14.68 17.91
N GLU A 263 15.11 14.18 17.12
CA GLU A 263 13.67 14.18 17.40
C GLU A 263 13.14 12.79 17.74
N ALA A 264 13.91 11.75 17.44
CA ALA A 264 13.65 10.37 17.83
C ALA A 264 14.96 9.60 18.03
N LEU A 265 14.95 8.59 18.91
CA LEU A 265 16.09 7.71 19.15
C LEU A 265 15.75 6.26 18.81
N THR A 266 16.61 5.63 18.01
CA THR A 266 16.59 4.20 17.73
C THR A 266 17.69 3.48 18.50
N VAL A 267 17.37 2.33 19.09
CA VAL A 267 18.36 1.41 19.67
C VAL A 267 18.31 0.09 18.91
N SER A 268 19.43 -0.30 18.29
CA SER A 268 19.55 -1.59 17.60
C SER A 268 20.89 -2.23 17.87
N LEU A 269 20.91 -3.17 18.82
CA LEU A 269 22.10 -3.87 19.28
C LEU A 269 22.21 -5.25 18.62
N MET A 270 23.44 -5.73 18.48
CA MET A 270 23.72 -7.03 17.90
C MET A 270 23.10 -8.14 18.76
N ASN A 271 22.41 -9.08 18.12
CA ASN A 271 21.70 -10.20 18.77
C ASN A 271 20.59 -9.80 19.76
N ALA A 272 20.11 -8.56 19.72
CA ALA A 272 19.00 -8.12 20.58
C ALA A 272 17.69 -8.90 20.34
N TYR A 273 17.52 -9.51 19.17
CA TYR A 273 16.42 -10.44 18.88
C TYR A 273 16.43 -11.70 19.76
N ALA A 274 17.60 -12.13 20.24
CA ALA A 274 17.74 -13.28 21.13
C ALA A 274 17.52 -12.90 22.61
N SER A 275 17.84 -11.65 22.97
CA SER A 275 17.57 -11.09 24.30
C SER A 275 17.61 -9.56 24.24
N GLY A 276 16.48 -8.90 24.50
CA GLY A 276 16.37 -7.43 24.49
C GLY A 276 16.91 -6.73 25.74
N ILE A 277 17.54 -7.46 26.68
CA ILE A 277 17.87 -6.96 28.02
C ILE A 277 18.71 -5.67 28.01
N HIS A 278 19.71 -5.59 27.13
CA HIS A 278 20.54 -4.39 27.00
C HIS A 278 19.77 -3.26 26.32
N GLU A 279 18.99 -3.54 25.27
CA GLU A 279 18.20 -2.49 24.60
C GLU A 279 17.17 -1.85 25.54
N GLN A 280 16.47 -2.67 26.34
CA GLN A 280 15.56 -2.19 27.38
C GLN A 280 16.27 -1.30 28.39
N ARG A 281 17.51 -1.64 28.76
CA ARG A 281 18.33 -0.83 29.66
C ARG A 281 18.77 0.48 29.02
N VAL A 282 19.19 0.46 27.76
CA VAL A 282 19.52 1.67 26.99
C VAL A 282 18.31 2.60 26.93
N ARG A 283 17.11 2.08 26.62
CA ARG A 283 15.86 2.87 26.62
C ARG A 283 15.64 3.55 27.97
N ALA A 284 15.72 2.81 29.06
CA ALA A 284 15.51 3.36 30.40
C ALA A 284 16.54 4.44 30.79
N ILE A 285 17.75 4.41 30.23
CA ILE A 285 18.75 5.47 30.41
C ILE A 285 18.42 6.66 29.51
N ALA A 286 18.10 6.42 28.24
CA ALA A 286 17.72 7.45 27.28
C ALA A 286 16.50 8.25 27.74
N GLU A 287 15.43 7.60 28.20
CA GLU A 287 14.23 8.28 28.72
C GLU A 287 14.52 9.19 29.92
N ARG A 288 15.57 8.91 30.70
CA ARG A 288 16.03 9.79 31.79
C ARG A 288 16.85 10.98 31.30
N VAL A 289 17.67 10.78 30.26
CA VAL A 289 18.56 11.81 29.70
C VAL A 289 17.81 12.76 28.75
N MET A 290 16.85 12.22 28.00
CA MET A 290 16.09 12.90 26.94
C MET A 290 14.59 12.58 27.04
N PRO A 291 13.88 13.03 28.09
CA PRO A 291 12.51 12.60 28.39
C PRO A 291 11.46 12.96 27.34
N ASN A 292 11.75 13.91 26.44
CA ASN A 292 10.83 14.33 25.38
C ASN A 292 11.11 13.67 24.02
N ILE A 293 12.13 12.80 23.93
CA ILE A 293 12.52 12.13 22.69
C ILE A 293 11.99 10.69 22.73
N PRO A 294 11.09 10.29 21.82
CA PRO A 294 10.59 8.92 21.77
C PRO A 294 11.72 7.95 21.42
N VAL A 295 11.79 6.86 22.19
CA VAL A 295 12.78 5.79 22.00
C VAL A 295 12.09 4.56 21.41
N SER A 296 12.67 3.99 20.36
CA SER A 296 12.26 2.70 19.79
C SER A 296 13.42 1.70 19.89
N ILE A 297 13.13 0.49 20.37
CA ILE A 297 14.12 -0.57 20.51
C ILE A 297 13.82 -1.72 19.56
N SER A 298 14.86 -2.23 18.91
CA SER A 298 14.74 -3.17 17.82
C SER A 298 14.22 -4.56 18.24
N SER A 299 14.46 -4.96 19.49
CA SER A 299 13.93 -6.19 20.08
C SER A 299 12.42 -6.18 20.34
N GLU A 300 11.77 -5.01 20.24
CA GLU A 300 10.31 -4.89 20.33
C GLU A 300 9.68 -4.63 18.95
N VAL A 301 10.32 -3.79 18.12
CA VAL A 301 9.79 -3.45 16.79
C VAL A 301 9.92 -4.62 15.82
N VAL A 302 11.08 -5.29 15.77
CA VAL A 302 11.32 -6.47 14.91
C VAL A 302 12.20 -7.47 15.68
N PRO A 303 11.62 -8.36 16.52
CA PRO A 303 12.35 -9.38 17.28
C PRO A 303 12.84 -10.55 16.42
N GLU A 304 13.43 -10.24 15.26
CA GLU A 304 13.94 -11.22 14.29
C GLU A 304 15.45 -11.05 14.05
N MET A 305 16.09 -12.16 13.65
CA MET A 305 17.49 -12.22 13.27
C MET A 305 17.81 -11.34 12.05
N TYR A 306 19.10 -11.00 11.88
CA TYR A 306 19.70 -10.05 10.93
C TYR A 306 19.72 -8.61 11.42
N GLU A 307 20.90 -8.02 11.47
CA GLU A 307 21.15 -6.69 12.03
C GLU A 307 20.70 -5.56 11.12
N TYR A 308 21.00 -5.63 9.81
CA TYR A 308 20.71 -4.53 8.89
C TYR A 308 19.21 -4.27 8.77
N GLU A 309 18.42 -5.29 8.41
CA GLU A 309 16.98 -5.15 8.20
C GLU A 309 16.25 -4.76 9.49
N ARG A 310 16.69 -5.31 10.64
CA ARG A 310 16.15 -4.95 11.95
C ARG A 310 16.48 -3.50 12.31
N THR A 311 17.72 -3.05 12.09
CA THR A 311 18.11 -1.66 12.32
C THR A 311 17.37 -0.72 11.37
N GLU A 312 17.34 -1.00 10.07
CA GLU A 312 16.64 -0.18 9.07
C GLU A 312 15.16 -0.02 9.43
N THR A 313 14.47 -1.12 9.72
CA THR A 313 13.04 -1.10 10.12
C THR A 313 12.79 -0.27 11.37
N THR A 314 13.64 -0.43 12.40
CA THR A 314 13.49 0.31 13.65
C THR A 314 13.80 1.81 13.46
N VAL A 315 14.74 2.14 12.58
CA VAL A 315 15.04 3.53 12.20
C VAL A 315 13.88 4.15 11.43
N VAL A 316 13.30 3.46 10.44
CA VAL A 316 12.10 3.94 9.73
C VAL A 316 10.96 4.17 10.72
N ASN A 317 10.77 3.26 11.69
CA ASN A 317 9.78 3.42 12.74
C ASN A 317 10.00 4.72 13.55
N SER A 318 11.22 4.96 14.02
CA SER A 318 11.57 6.19 14.74
C SER A 318 11.42 7.45 13.87
N TYR A 319 11.74 7.36 12.58
CA TYR A 319 11.68 8.45 11.62
C TYR A 319 10.24 8.96 11.42
N ILE A 320 9.27 8.06 11.28
CA ILE A 320 7.86 8.43 11.02
C ILE A 320 7.04 8.70 12.29
N ARG A 321 7.50 8.19 13.44
CA ARG A 321 6.73 8.19 14.70
C ARG A 321 6.23 9.56 15.15
N PRO A 322 7.03 10.64 15.20
CA PRO A 322 6.52 11.95 15.63
C PRO A 322 5.41 12.49 14.73
N VAL A 323 5.52 12.30 13.41
CA VAL A 323 4.55 12.79 12.42
C VAL A 323 3.23 12.04 12.56
N VAL A 324 3.28 10.70 12.62
CA VAL A 324 2.09 9.86 12.79
C VAL A 324 1.43 10.10 14.14
N SER A 325 2.19 10.21 15.23
CA SER A 325 1.63 10.50 16.55
C SER A 325 0.87 11.83 16.59
N THR A 326 1.46 12.90 16.06
CA THR A 326 0.81 14.21 15.99
C THR A 326 -0.50 14.14 15.22
N TYR A 327 -0.51 13.43 14.10
CA TYR A 327 -1.70 13.26 13.27
C TYR A 327 -2.82 12.51 14.01
N LEU A 328 -2.48 11.35 14.60
CA LEU A 328 -3.46 10.51 15.30
C LEU A 328 -4.01 11.20 16.55
N GLU A 329 -3.17 11.91 17.31
CA GLU A 329 -3.62 12.68 18.48
C GLU A 329 -4.59 13.81 18.10
N SER A 330 -4.33 14.50 16.98
CA SER A 330 -5.23 15.53 16.46
C SER A 330 -6.58 14.93 16.07
N LEU A 331 -6.56 13.82 15.33
CA LEU A 331 -7.77 13.14 14.87
C LEU A 331 -8.58 12.58 16.05
N GLU A 332 -7.94 11.87 16.99
CA GLU A 332 -8.58 11.39 18.22
C GLU A 332 -9.20 12.55 19.01
N GLY A 333 -8.50 13.68 19.13
CA GLY A 333 -8.99 14.88 19.81
C GLY A 333 -10.26 15.45 19.17
N GLU A 334 -10.31 15.55 17.84
CA GLU A 334 -11.49 16.04 17.12
C GLU A 334 -12.66 15.07 17.16
N LEU A 335 -12.41 13.76 17.01
CA LEU A 335 -13.44 12.74 17.10
C LEU A 335 -14.08 12.72 18.49
N ASN A 336 -13.28 12.77 19.56
CA ASN A 336 -13.78 12.81 20.94
C ASN A 336 -14.56 14.09 21.29
N ARG A 337 -14.35 15.20 20.58
CA ARG A 337 -15.15 16.42 20.75
C ARG A 337 -16.54 16.33 20.11
N ARG A 338 -16.66 15.54 19.04
CA ARG A 338 -17.85 15.51 18.18
C ARG A 338 -18.70 14.25 18.37
N MET A 339 -18.10 13.17 18.85
CA MET A 339 -18.72 11.85 19.04
C MET A 339 -18.58 11.40 20.50
N ASN A 340 -19.47 10.53 20.95
CA ASN A 340 -19.45 10.01 22.31
C ASN A 340 -18.83 8.59 22.31
N ASN A 341 -17.74 8.39 23.06
CA ASN A 341 -17.10 7.08 23.26
C ASN A 341 -16.71 6.35 21.95
N VAL A 342 -16.29 7.11 20.92
CA VAL A 342 -15.85 6.52 19.65
C VAL A 342 -14.50 5.84 19.80
N GLN A 343 -14.36 4.64 19.21
CA GLN A 343 -13.09 3.94 19.12
C GLN A 343 -12.46 4.17 17.75
N LEU A 344 -11.25 4.74 17.74
CA LEU A 344 -10.45 4.91 16.52
C LEU A 344 -9.54 3.71 16.30
N HIS A 345 -9.74 3.04 15.17
CA HIS A 345 -8.99 1.90 14.68
C HIS A 345 -8.20 2.31 13.44
N ILE A 346 -6.92 2.00 13.39
CA ILE A 346 -6.02 2.36 12.30
C ILE A 346 -5.72 1.12 11.45
N LEU A 347 -5.90 1.27 10.13
CA LEU A 347 -5.60 0.20 9.18
C LEU A 347 -4.09 -0.01 9.05
N ARG A 348 -3.67 -1.27 9.24
CA ARG A 348 -2.31 -1.75 9.04
C ARG A 348 -2.12 -2.34 7.64
N SER A 349 -0.86 -2.43 7.25
CA SER A 349 -0.46 -2.90 5.91
C SER A 349 -0.72 -4.39 5.68
N ASP A 350 -0.85 -5.16 6.74
CA ASP A 350 -1.22 -6.58 6.72
C ASP A 350 -2.74 -6.82 6.63
N GLY A 351 -3.53 -5.76 6.45
CA GLY A 351 -4.99 -5.83 6.38
C GLY A 351 -5.65 -6.08 7.74
N GLY A 352 -4.95 -5.80 8.85
CA GLY A 352 -5.52 -5.78 10.19
C GLY A 352 -5.82 -4.35 10.68
N LEU A 353 -6.60 -4.24 11.76
CA LEU A 353 -6.77 -3.00 12.51
C LEU A 353 -5.94 -3.04 13.79
N ALA A 354 -5.43 -1.88 14.20
CA ALA A 354 -4.82 -1.65 15.52
C ALA A 354 -5.42 -0.40 16.17
N SER A 355 -5.34 -0.30 17.49
CA SER A 355 -5.64 0.95 18.19
C SER A 355 -4.73 2.08 17.74
N ALA A 356 -5.20 3.32 17.91
CA ALA A 356 -4.37 4.50 17.72
C ALA A 356 -3.09 4.46 18.59
N GLU A 357 -3.15 3.94 19.82
CA GLU A 357 -1.97 3.81 20.69
C GLU A 357 -0.92 2.85 20.11
N ALA A 358 -1.33 1.66 19.68
CA ALA A 358 -0.43 0.69 19.04
C ALA A 358 0.16 1.24 17.72
N ALA A 359 -0.66 1.92 16.92
CA ALA A 359 -0.24 2.56 15.67
C ALA A 359 0.78 3.70 15.91
N LYS A 360 0.67 4.45 17.02
CA LYS A 360 1.66 5.45 17.44
C LYS A 360 2.98 4.83 17.91
N ALA A 361 2.94 3.63 18.49
CA ALA A 361 4.13 2.93 18.95
C ALA A 361 4.92 2.30 17.79
N THR A 362 4.21 1.67 16.85
CA THR A 362 4.79 0.93 15.71
C THR A 362 4.26 1.39 14.33
N PRO A 363 4.38 2.69 14.01
CA PRO A 363 3.84 3.26 12.77
C PRO A 363 4.45 2.68 11.49
N VAL A 364 5.56 1.94 11.58
CA VAL A 364 6.16 1.26 10.43
C VAL A 364 5.21 0.25 9.80
N ASN A 365 4.25 -0.28 10.58
CA ASN A 365 3.20 -1.18 10.12
C ASN A 365 2.10 -0.49 9.32
N LEU A 366 2.12 0.84 9.20
CA LEU A 366 1.17 1.63 8.40
C LEU A 366 1.68 1.91 6.98
N LEU A 367 2.93 1.55 6.67
CA LEU A 367 3.54 1.79 5.37
C LEU A 367 2.87 0.94 4.28
N MET A 368 2.22 1.60 3.33
CA MET A 368 1.44 0.97 2.24
C MET A 368 0.14 0.29 2.72
N SER A 369 -0.55 0.87 3.70
CA SER A 369 -1.82 0.34 4.22
C SER A 369 -3.01 0.45 3.27
N GLY A 370 -3.08 1.51 2.44
CA GLY A 370 -4.23 1.76 1.54
C GLY A 370 -4.67 0.56 0.68
N PRO A 371 -3.76 -0.08 -0.08
CA PRO A 371 -4.12 -1.25 -0.89
C PRO A 371 -4.64 -2.45 -0.07
N ALA A 372 -4.26 -2.57 1.20
CA ALA A 372 -4.76 -3.63 2.07
C ALA A 372 -6.27 -3.47 2.35
N GLY A 373 -6.76 -2.23 2.47
CA GLY A 373 -8.19 -1.94 2.62
C GLY A 373 -8.98 -2.42 1.41
N GLY A 374 -8.53 -2.10 0.19
CA GLY A 374 -9.17 -2.59 -1.05
C GLY A 374 -9.26 -4.11 -1.12
N VAL A 375 -8.18 -4.82 -0.74
CA VAL A 375 -8.17 -6.29 -0.68
C VAL A 375 -9.14 -6.83 0.37
N SER A 376 -9.16 -6.25 1.58
CA SER A 376 -10.11 -6.65 2.63
C SER A 376 -11.57 -6.48 2.19
N GLY A 377 -11.89 -5.37 1.51
CA GLY A 377 -13.23 -5.11 0.96
C GLY A 377 -13.62 -6.12 -0.12
N ALA A 378 -12.68 -6.45 -1.02
CA ALA A 378 -12.88 -7.47 -2.05
C ALA A 378 -13.13 -8.87 -1.47
N ILE A 379 -12.40 -9.26 -0.41
CA ILE A 379 -12.63 -10.52 0.30
C ILE A 379 -14.03 -10.54 0.92
N TRP A 380 -14.40 -9.46 1.62
CA TRP A 380 -15.69 -9.39 2.32
C TRP A 380 -16.87 -9.52 1.36
N ILE A 381 -16.85 -8.82 0.23
CA ILE A 381 -17.95 -8.86 -0.74
C ILE A 381 -18.00 -10.19 -1.51
N ALA A 382 -16.84 -10.72 -1.90
CA ALA A 382 -16.77 -11.98 -2.65
C ALA A 382 -17.15 -13.19 -1.79
N LYS A 383 -16.81 -13.18 -0.49
CA LYS A 383 -17.23 -14.24 0.45
C LYS A 383 -18.75 -14.33 0.56
N GLN A 384 -19.45 -13.20 0.49
CA GLN A 384 -20.92 -13.17 0.50
C GLN A 384 -21.54 -13.68 -0.80
N ALA A 385 -20.81 -13.57 -1.91
CA ALA A 385 -21.14 -14.21 -3.18
C ALA A 385 -20.73 -15.69 -3.24
N GLY A 386 -20.08 -16.22 -2.19
CA GLY A 386 -19.67 -17.62 -2.09
C GLY A 386 -18.30 -17.94 -2.69
N PHE A 387 -17.43 -16.94 -2.89
CA PHE A 387 -16.08 -17.11 -3.44
C PHE A 387 -14.99 -16.86 -2.40
N SER A 388 -13.99 -17.75 -2.35
CA SER A 388 -12.83 -17.66 -1.44
C SER A 388 -11.48 -17.63 -2.16
N GLU A 389 -11.44 -18.07 -3.42
CA GLU A 389 -10.25 -18.04 -4.29
C GLU A 389 -10.38 -16.85 -5.23
N LEU A 390 -9.62 -15.78 -4.96
CA LEU A 390 -9.75 -14.51 -5.67
C LEU A 390 -8.40 -14.01 -6.19
N LEU A 391 -8.44 -13.39 -7.37
CA LEU A 391 -7.48 -12.41 -7.83
C LEU A 391 -8.14 -11.03 -7.73
N THR A 392 -7.50 -10.08 -7.09
CA THR A 392 -7.98 -8.69 -7.06
C THR A 392 -7.36 -7.88 -8.17
N PHE A 393 -8.14 -6.93 -8.68
CA PHE A 393 -7.73 -5.96 -9.67
C PHE A 393 -8.37 -4.62 -9.34
N ASP A 394 -7.60 -3.76 -8.66
CA ASP A 394 -7.97 -2.38 -8.34
C ASP A 394 -7.32 -1.45 -9.35
N MET A 395 -8.10 -0.76 -10.19
CA MET A 395 -7.55 0.21 -11.14
C MET A 395 -8.09 1.60 -10.88
N GLY A 396 -7.17 2.50 -10.55
CA GLY A 396 -7.41 3.93 -10.39
C GLY A 396 -7.00 4.76 -11.61
N GLY A 397 -6.76 6.05 -11.38
CA GLY A 397 -6.30 6.99 -12.41
C GLY A 397 -4.80 6.86 -12.75
N THR A 398 -3.98 6.41 -11.82
CA THR A 398 -2.50 6.42 -11.97
C THR A 398 -1.89 5.03 -12.01
N SER A 399 -2.46 4.11 -11.25
CA SER A 399 -1.89 2.79 -10.97
C SER A 399 -3.00 1.74 -10.90
N THR A 400 -2.54 0.50 -10.93
CA THR A 400 -3.34 -0.70 -10.68
C THR A 400 -2.66 -1.51 -9.59
N ASP A 401 -3.45 -1.99 -8.63
CA ASP A 401 -3.02 -2.87 -7.56
C ASP A 401 -3.67 -4.25 -7.71
N VAL A 402 -2.86 -5.31 -7.59
CA VAL A 402 -3.33 -6.70 -7.71
C VAL A 402 -2.82 -7.55 -6.55
N ALA A 403 -3.64 -8.49 -6.09
CA ALA A 403 -3.30 -9.46 -5.05
C ALA A 403 -3.95 -10.82 -5.32
N LEU A 404 -3.42 -11.86 -4.67
CA LEU A 404 -3.97 -13.20 -4.67
C LEU A 404 -4.52 -13.55 -3.28
N ILE A 405 -5.71 -14.13 -3.25
CA ILE A 405 -6.41 -14.57 -2.05
C ILE A 405 -6.75 -16.05 -2.23
N GLN A 406 -6.39 -16.84 -1.22
CA GLN A 406 -6.66 -18.27 -1.17
C GLN A 406 -7.32 -18.60 0.17
N ASN A 407 -8.37 -19.42 0.14
CA ASN A 407 -9.20 -19.75 1.30
C ASN A 407 -9.75 -18.51 2.03
N GLY A 408 -9.98 -17.41 1.31
CA GLY A 408 -10.41 -16.14 1.88
C GLY A 408 -9.35 -15.41 2.71
N VAL A 409 -8.08 -15.83 2.63
CA VAL A 409 -6.94 -15.19 3.29
C VAL A 409 -6.01 -14.60 2.23
N PRO A 410 -5.67 -13.30 2.30
CA PRO A 410 -4.74 -12.70 1.35
C PRO A 410 -3.33 -13.22 1.61
N GLN A 411 -2.56 -13.43 0.53
CA GLN A 411 -1.13 -13.67 0.67
C GLN A 411 -0.46 -12.46 1.32
N THR A 412 0.58 -12.70 2.12
CA THR A 412 1.32 -11.63 2.79
C THR A 412 2.80 -11.72 2.46
N ARG A 413 3.46 -10.56 2.41
CA ARG A 413 4.92 -10.45 2.38
C ARG A 413 5.43 -9.94 3.72
N ARG A 414 6.69 -10.26 4.01
CA ARG A 414 7.38 -9.85 5.25
C ARG A 414 8.28 -8.62 5.07
N GLU A 415 8.46 -8.19 3.83
CA GLU A 415 9.26 -7.01 3.51
C GLU A 415 8.41 -6.04 2.67
N THR A 416 8.35 -4.81 3.15
CA THR A 416 7.70 -3.68 2.48
C THR A 416 8.76 -2.72 2.02
N ARG A 417 8.72 -2.34 0.74
CA ARG A 417 9.66 -1.35 0.17
C ARG A 417 8.93 -0.04 -0.09
N VAL A 418 9.49 1.05 0.42
CA VAL A 418 9.02 2.41 0.16
C VAL A 418 10.23 3.26 -0.22
N ALA A 419 10.23 3.84 -1.42
CA ALA A 419 11.41 4.47 -2.01
C ALA A 419 12.66 3.55 -1.95
N ASP A 420 13.71 4.01 -1.28
CA ASP A 420 14.98 3.29 -1.14
C ASP A 420 15.08 2.45 0.14
N VAL A 421 14.09 2.53 1.04
CA VAL A 421 14.11 1.74 2.29
C VAL A 421 13.31 0.45 2.14
N THR A 422 13.84 -0.62 2.75
CA THR A 422 13.14 -1.92 2.83
C THR A 422 12.98 -2.29 4.29
N VAL A 423 11.73 -2.36 4.75
CA VAL A 423 11.40 -2.63 6.15
C VAL A 423 10.80 -4.02 6.31
N ARG A 424 11.08 -4.65 7.45
CA ARG A 424 10.44 -5.90 7.89
C ARG A 424 9.13 -5.62 8.59
N SER A 425 8.13 -5.28 7.79
CA SER A 425 6.76 -5.16 8.22
C SER A 425 5.91 -6.08 7.36
N SER A 426 4.97 -6.79 7.97
CA SER A 426 3.97 -7.56 7.23
C SER A 426 3.15 -6.62 6.36
N SER A 427 2.98 -6.98 5.09
CA SER A 427 1.97 -6.37 4.24
C SER A 427 1.19 -7.43 3.50
N VAL A 428 -0.03 -7.08 3.09
CA VAL A 428 -0.70 -7.81 2.01
C VAL A 428 0.22 -7.83 0.80
N ASP A 429 0.33 -8.98 0.13
CA ASP A 429 1.10 -9.14 -1.10
C ASP A 429 0.36 -8.47 -2.27
N VAL A 430 0.43 -7.15 -2.28
CA VAL A 430 -0.06 -6.32 -3.38
C VAL A 430 1.09 -6.00 -4.31
N ARG A 431 0.85 -6.15 -5.62
CA ARG A 431 1.73 -5.67 -6.67
C ARG A 431 1.08 -4.50 -7.38
N SER A 432 1.75 -3.36 -7.31
CA SER A 432 1.37 -2.16 -8.04
C SER A 432 2.03 -2.12 -9.41
N VAL A 433 1.27 -1.79 -10.45
CA VAL A 433 1.78 -1.46 -11.78
C VAL A 433 1.36 -0.04 -12.15
N GLY A 434 2.26 0.70 -12.80
CA GLY A 434 2.02 2.07 -13.31
C GLY A 434 1.10 2.08 -14.53
N ALA A 435 -0.08 1.51 -14.40
CA ALA A 435 -1.13 1.42 -15.41
C ALA A 435 -2.45 1.83 -14.76
N GLY A 436 -3.05 2.93 -15.22
CA GLY A 436 -4.32 3.45 -14.74
C GLY A 436 -5.04 4.23 -15.84
N GLY A 437 -6.20 4.80 -15.54
CA GLY A 437 -6.99 5.55 -16.54
C GLY A 437 -6.24 6.75 -17.15
N GLY A 438 -5.38 7.39 -16.38
CA GLY A 438 -4.55 8.51 -16.80
C GLY A 438 -3.22 8.12 -17.42
N SER A 439 -2.90 6.83 -17.58
CA SER A 439 -1.62 6.42 -18.20
C SER A 439 -1.51 6.96 -19.62
N ILE A 440 -0.39 7.64 -19.89
CA ILE A 440 -0.17 8.35 -21.16
C ILE A 440 0.27 7.35 -22.23
N ALA A 441 -0.39 7.39 -23.38
CA ALA A 441 -0.03 6.68 -24.58
C ALA A 441 0.91 7.52 -25.45
N TYR A 442 1.97 6.93 -25.96
CA TYR A 442 2.90 7.62 -26.85
C TYR A 442 3.58 6.67 -27.84
N VAL A 443 4.07 7.24 -28.93
CA VAL A 443 4.79 6.52 -29.98
C VAL A 443 6.19 7.12 -30.09
N PRO A 444 7.22 6.47 -29.51
CA PRO A 444 8.59 6.96 -29.60
C PRO A 444 9.04 7.05 -31.05
N GLU A 445 9.75 8.12 -31.39
CA GLU A 445 10.18 8.36 -32.77
C GLU A 445 11.11 7.26 -33.30
N LEU A 446 12.01 6.75 -32.45
CA LEU A 446 13.00 5.75 -32.83
C LEU A 446 12.39 4.35 -33.04
N THR A 447 11.52 3.91 -32.13
CA THR A 447 10.98 2.55 -32.15
C THR A 447 9.69 2.42 -32.95
N LYS A 448 8.94 3.52 -33.10
CA LYS A 448 7.58 3.56 -33.69
C LYS A 448 6.60 2.56 -33.06
N ALA A 449 6.92 2.04 -31.88
CA ALA A 449 6.10 1.07 -31.16
C ALA A 449 5.28 1.79 -30.09
N LEU A 450 3.96 1.57 -30.09
CA LEU A 450 3.06 2.13 -29.08
C LEU A 450 3.51 1.72 -27.67
N ARG A 451 3.58 2.70 -26.77
CA ARG A 451 3.80 2.53 -25.34
C ARG A 451 2.64 3.18 -24.59
N VAL A 452 2.25 2.59 -23.47
CA VAL A 452 1.25 3.14 -22.56
C VAL A 452 1.84 3.08 -21.15
N GLY A 453 1.97 4.24 -20.50
CA GLY A 453 2.69 4.37 -19.23
C GLY A 453 4.22 4.26 -19.37
N PRO A 454 4.95 4.30 -18.23
CA PRO A 454 4.43 4.40 -16.86
C PRO A 454 3.98 5.82 -16.47
N GLN A 455 4.25 6.84 -17.30
CA GLN A 455 3.79 8.20 -17.04
C GLN A 455 2.25 8.28 -16.98
N SER A 456 1.74 9.13 -16.08
CA SER A 456 0.31 9.38 -15.92
C SER A 456 0.02 10.88 -15.99
N ALA A 457 -1.13 11.24 -16.56
CA ALA A 457 -1.67 12.59 -16.58
C ALA A 457 -2.24 13.04 -15.22
N GLY A 458 -2.34 12.12 -14.25
CA GLY A 458 -2.87 12.40 -12.90
C GLY A 458 -4.32 12.90 -12.92
N ALA A 459 -4.69 13.69 -11.91
CA ALA A 459 -5.99 14.38 -11.85
C ALA A 459 -5.96 15.79 -12.46
N GLU A 460 -4.79 16.44 -12.46
CA GLU A 460 -4.54 17.76 -13.05
C GLU A 460 -3.17 17.74 -13.78
N PRO A 461 -3.12 18.02 -15.10
CA PRO A 461 -4.24 18.45 -15.95
C PRO A 461 -5.23 17.33 -16.31
N GLY A 462 -4.90 16.07 -15.99
CA GLY A 462 -5.75 14.91 -16.21
C GLY A 462 -5.88 14.48 -17.68
N PRO A 463 -6.64 13.40 -17.96
CA PRO A 463 -7.07 13.04 -19.30
C PRO A 463 -7.67 14.22 -20.09
N ALA A 464 -7.46 14.26 -21.41
CA ALA A 464 -8.02 15.31 -22.25
C ALA A 464 -9.56 15.33 -22.20
N ALA A 465 -10.17 14.15 -22.07
CA ALA A 465 -11.60 13.94 -21.85
C ALA A 465 -12.17 14.72 -20.65
N TYR A 466 -11.35 15.11 -19.66
CA TYR A 466 -11.83 15.84 -18.48
C TYR A 466 -11.96 17.35 -18.71
N GLY A 467 -11.43 17.88 -19.82
CA GLY A 467 -11.55 19.30 -20.16
C GLY A 467 -10.80 20.26 -19.21
N LYS A 468 -9.85 19.76 -18.41
CA LYS A 468 -9.05 20.53 -17.46
C LYS A 468 -7.68 20.99 -18.01
N GLY A 469 -7.51 20.97 -19.33
CA GLY A 469 -6.28 21.38 -20.02
C GLY A 469 -5.30 20.25 -20.36
N GLY A 470 -5.69 18.99 -20.10
CA GLY A 470 -4.93 17.82 -20.56
C GLY A 470 -4.96 17.69 -22.08
N MET A 471 -3.82 17.38 -22.70
CA MET A 471 -3.68 17.27 -24.16
C MET A 471 -3.02 15.98 -24.63
N GLU A 472 -2.38 15.25 -23.72
CA GLU A 472 -1.74 13.96 -24.03
C GLU A 472 -2.79 12.85 -24.07
N PRO A 473 -2.69 11.87 -24.99
CA PRO A 473 -3.64 10.78 -25.07
C PRO A 473 -3.47 9.84 -23.89
N THR A 474 -4.57 9.50 -23.22
CA THR A 474 -4.59 8.58 -22.08
C THR A 474 -5.46 7.35 -22.32
N VAL A 475 -5.41 6.38 -21.40
CA VAL A 475 -6.30 5.21 -21.40
C VAL A 475 -7.77 5.63 -21.30
N THR A 476 -8.09 6.62 -20.47
CA THR A 476 -9.45 7.19 -20.36
C THR A 476 -9.90 7.79 -21.69
N ASP A 477 -9.03 8.53 -22.40
CA ASP A 477 -9.38 9.07 -23.73
C ASP A 477 -9.69 7.95 -24.73
N ALA A 478 -8.92 6.86 -24.70
CA ALA A 478 -9.19 5.69 -25.54
C ALA A 478 -10.53 5.02 -25.18
N ASN A 479 -10.85 4.86 -23.90
CA ASN A 479 -12.15 4.34 -23.44
C ASN A 479 -13.33 5.20 -23.94
N VAL A 480 -13.18 6.53 -23.96
CA VAL A 480 -14.18 7.45 -24.52
C VAL A 480 -14.31 7.32 -26.04
N VAL A 481 -13.19 7.23 -26.77
CA VAL A 481 -13.18 7.07 -28.24
C VAL A 481 -13.85 5.76 -28.67
N LEU A 482 -13.60 4.67 -27.93
CA LEU A 482 -14.19 3.35 -28.19
C LEU A 482 -15.66 3.26 -27.77
N GLY A 483 -16.17 4.24 -27.02
CA GLY A 483 -17.54 4.25 -26.51
C GLY A 483 -17.73 3.42 -25.25
N TYR A 484 -16.67 2.89 -24.63
CA TYR A 484 -16.74 2.14 -23.37
C TYR A 484 -17.14 3.05 -22.21
N LEU A 485 -16.68 4.30 -22.23
CA LEU A 485 -17.14 5.36 -21.34
C LEU A 485 -18.06 6.31 -22.14
N PRO A 486 -19.38 6.29 -21.91
CA PRO A 486 -20.33 7.14 -22.62
C PRO A 486 -20.04 8.64 -22.42
N ALA A 487 -20.27 9.47 -23.44
CA ALA A 487 -19.97 10.90 -23.38
C ALA A 487 -20.92 11.69 -22.45
N ASP A 488 -22.10 11.14 -22.18
CA ASP A 488 -23.07 11.64 -21.20
C ASP A 488 -22.83 11.09 -19.78
N ALA A 489 -21.86 10.18 -19.61
CA ALA A 489 -21.46 9.73 -18.30
C ALA A 489 -20.91 10.90 -17.47
N ARG A 490 -21.29 10.95 -16.20
CA ARG A 490 -20.74 11.89 -15.22
C ARG A 490 -19.83 11.15 -14.26
N LEU A 491 -18.52 11.30 -14.45
CA LEU A 491 -17.55 10.70 -13.53
C LEU A 491 -17.68 11.38 -12.16
N GLY A 492 -17.86 10.59 -11.10
CA GLY A 492 -18.07 11.11 -9.75
C GLY A 492 -19.31 12.02 -9.63
N GLY A 493 -20.32 11.82 -10.48
CA GLY A 493 -21.60 12.54 -10.45
C GLY A 493 -21.61 13.94 -11.09
N GLU A 494 -20.47 14.61 -11.22
CA GLU A 494 -20.41 16.02 -11.66
C GLU A 494 -19.52 16.28 -12.89
N LEU A 495 -18.49 15.46 -13.15
CA LEU A 495 -17.52 15.73 -14.22
C LEU A 495 -18.07 15.29 -15.59
N ALA A 496 -18.34 16.26 -16.46
CA ALA A 496 -18.76 16.01 -17.84
C ALA A 496 -17.58 15.62 -18.75
N ILE A 497 -17.78 14.64 -19.61
CA ILE A 497 -16.77 14.13 -20.54
C ILE A 497 -16.78 14.92 -21.86
N ASP A 498 -15.60 15.40 -22.28
CA ASP A 498 -15.39 16.00 -23.59
C ASP A 498 -14.82 14.98 -24.59
N ARG A 499 -15.74 14.31 -25.29
CA ARG A 499 -15.38 13.35 -26.33
C ARG A 499 -14.51 13.94 -27.44
N LYS A 500 -14.70 15.22 -27.81
CA LYS A 500 -13.92 15.83 -28.90
C LYS A 500 -12.47 16.01 -28.49
N GLN A 501 -12.21 16.40 -27.25
CA GLN A 501 -10.84 16.50 -26.72
C GLN A 501 -10.17 15.11 -26.64
N ALA A 502 -10.91 14.07 -26.22
CA ALA A 502 -10.40 12.70 -26.25
C ALA A 502 -10.01 12.25 -27.68
N GLU A 503 -10.89 12.48 -28.67
CA GLU A 503 -10.63 12.16 -30.07
C GLU A 503 -9.41 12.91 -30.63
N GLN A 504 -9.24 14.19 -30.27
CA GLN A 504 -8.08 14.98 -30.66
C GLN A 504 -6.78 14.46 -30.06
N ALA A 505 -6.79 14.08 -28.78
CA ALA A 505 -5.62 13.52 -28.11
C ALA A 505 -5.22 12.17 -28.75
N VAL A 506 -6.16 11.23 -28.92
CA VAL A 506 -5.88 9.90 -29.48
C VAL A 506 -5.45 9.99 -30.96
N THR A 507 -5.86 11.03 -31.69
CA THR A 507 -5.38 11.30 -33.06
C THR A 507 -3.85 11.42 -33.14
N ILE A 508 -3.17 11.83 -32.07
CA ILE A 508 -1.70 11.89 -32.01
C ILE A 508 -1.10 10.49 -32.20
N VAL A 509 -1.62 9.49 -31.48
CA VAL A 509 -1.21 8.08 -31.60
C VAL A 509 -1.61 7.52 -32.96
N ALA A 510 -2.84 7.78 -33.41
CA ALA A 510 -3.33 7.30 -34.70
C ALA A 510 -2.43 7.75 -35.86
N LYS A 511 -2.02 9.03 -35.89
CA LYS A 511 -1.07 9.57 -36.87
C LYS A 511 0.33 8.98 -36.70
N GLY A 512 0.80 8.82 -35.47
CA GLY A 512 2.11 8.25 -35.17
C GLY A 512 2.27 6.81 -35.66
N MET A 513 1.19 6.03 -35.68
CA MET A 513 1.15 4.63 -36.12
C MET A 513 0.62 4.42 -37.54
N GLY A 514 -0.05 5.40 -38.13
CA GLY A 514 -0.73 5.26 -39.42
C GLY A 514 -2.01 4.41 -39.34
N LEU A 515 -2.73 4.48 -38.22
CA LEU A 515 -3.96 3.72 -37.95
C LEU A 515 -5.20 4.62 -38.00
N SER A 516 -6.39 4.00 -38.04
CA SER A 516 -7.63 4.74 -37.78
C SER A 516 -7.71 5.17 -36.30
N LEU A 517 -8.55 6.15 -36.01
CA LEU A 517 -8.73 6.66 -34.64
C LEU A 517 -9.16 5.55 -33.66
N LYS A 518 -10.13 4.71 -34.06
CA LYS A 518 -10.66 3.62 -33.23
C LYS A 518 -9.66 2.48 -33.08
N ASP A 519 -8.92 2.14 -34.15
CA ASP A 519 -7.87 1.11 -34.06
C ASP A 519 -6.72 1.55 -33.15
N ALA A 520 -6.36 2.84 -33.18
CA ALA A 520 -5.37 3.39 -32.26
C ALA A 520 -5.86 3.35 -30.80
N ALA A 521 -7.11 3.73 -30.56
CA ALA A 521 -7.72 3.63 -29.24
C ALA A 521 -7.77 2.18 -28.73
N GLU A 522 -8.19 1.23 -29.57
CA GLU A 522 -8.19 -0.20 -29.23
C GLU A 522 -6.78 -0.71 -28.93
N GLY A 523 -5.78 -0.25 -29.70
CA GLY A 523 -4.36 -0.53 -29.44
C GLY A 523 -3.90 -0.04 -28.06
N ILE A 524 -4.32 1.16 -27.63
CA ILE A 524 -4.01 1.69 -26.29
C ILE A 524 -4.60 0.77 -25.21
N ILE A 525 -5.88 0.37 -25.35
CA ILE A 525 -6.55 -0.52 -24.39
C ILE A 525 -5.87 -1.91 -24.34
N ASN A 526 -5.51 -2.46 -25.49
CA ASN A 526 -4.83 -3.76 -25.54
C ASN A 526 -3.47 -3.72 -24.82
N ILE A 527 -2.67 -2.67 -25.05
CA ILE A 527 -1.35 -2.54 -24.40
C ILE A 527 -1.48 -2.35 -22.88
N VAL A 528 -2.41 -1.51 -22.41
CA VAL A 528 -2.58 -1.34 -20.96
C VAL A 528 -3.08 -2.62 -20.29
N ASN A 529 -4.00 -3.36 -20.94
CA ASN A 529 -4.48 -4.65 -20.43
C ASN A 529 -3.36 -5.69 -20.36
N GLU A 530 -2.47 -5.76 -21.34
CA GLU A 530 -1.30 -6.65 -21.31
C GLU A 530 -0.31 -6.29 -20.18
N ASN A 531 -0.11 -4.99 -19.92
CA ASN A 531 0.72 -4.55 -18.79
C ASN A 531 0.11 -4.99 -17.44
N MET A 532 -1.20 -4.82 -17.26
CA MET A 532 -1.93 -5.23 -16.06
C MET A 532 -1.99 -6.77 -15.92
N PHE A 533 -2.14 -7.50 -17.04
CA PHE A 533 -2.02 -8.96 -17.09
C PHE A 533 -0.65 -9.44 -16.61
N GLY A 534 0.43 -8.74 -16.97
CA GLY A 534 1.77 -9.00 -16.42
C GLY A 534 1.82 -8.94 -14.89
N ALA A 535 1.15 -7.96 -14.28
CA ALA A 535 1.06 -7.84 -12.83
C ALA A 535 0.28 -9.01 -12.19
N LEU A 536 -0.87 -9.39 -12.78
CA LEU A 536 -1.65 -10.54 -12.31
C LEU A 536 -0.84 -11.85 -12.38
N ARG A 537 0.03 -12.02 -13.38
CA ARG A 537 0.92 -13.18 -13.47
C ARG A 537 2.00 -13.21 -12.38
N LEU A 538 2.48 -12.05 -11.92
CA LEU A 538 3.46 -11.95 -10.84
C LEU A 538 2.89 -12.41 -9.49
N VAL A 539 1.60 -12.19 -9.25
CA VAL A 539 0.93 -12.63 -8.01
C VAL A 539 0.34 -14.04 -8.09
N SER A 540 0.28 -14.64 -9.29
CA SER A 540 -0.30 -15.97 -9.51
C SER A 540 0.72 -16.97 -10.05
N VAL A 541 0.94 -16.97 -11.37
CA VAL A 541 1.75 -17.97 -12.08
C VAL A 541 3.19 -18.03 -11.57
N GLU A 542 3.82 -16.87 -11.32
CA GLU A 542 5.20 -16.83 -10.81
C GLU A 542 5.32 -17.30 -9.35
N GLN A 543 4.19 -17.43 -8.64
CA GLN A 543 4.10 -18.01 -7.31
C GLN A 543 3.57 -19.45 -7.33
N GLY A 544 3.44 -20.07 -8.52
CA GLY A 544 3.02 -21.46 -8.65
C GLY A 544 1.50 -21.69 -8.52
N PHE A 545 0.68 -20.65 -8.74
CA PHE A 545 -0.79 -20.78 -8.79
C PHE A 545 -1.33 -20.81 -10.22
N ASP A 546 -2.38 -21.60 -10.43
CA ASP A 546 -3.14 -21.61 -11.68
C ASP A 546 -4.28 -20.56 -11.59
N PRO A 547 -4.25 -19.48 -12.38
CA PRO A 547 -5.27 -18.43 -12.30
C PRO A 547 -6.70 -18.89 -12.56
N ARG A 548 -6.88 -20.05 -13.22
CA ARG A 548 -8.19 -20.61 -13.56
C ARG A 548 -8.97 -21.10 -12.34
N ASP A 549 -8.27 -21.33 -11.23
CA ASP A 549 -8.87 -21.72 -9.97
C ASP A 549 -9.42 -20.52 -9.18
N PHE A 550 -9.23 -19.29 -9.69
CA PHE A 550 -9.56 -18.05 -9.01
C PHE A 550 -10.60 -17.23 -9.79
N ALA A 551 -11.55 -16.63 -9.07
CA ALA A 551 -12.40 -15.56 -9.60
C ALA A 551 -11.60 -14.25 -9.67
N LEU A 552 -11.91 -13.37 -10.63
CA LEU A 552 -11.26 -12.05 -10.73
C LEU A 552 -12.21 -10.96 -10.21
N VAL A 553 -11.84 -10.28 -9.12
CA VAL A 553 -12.62 -9.16 -8.57
C VAL A 553 -12.08 -7.85 -9.12
N GLY A 554 -12.87 -7.17 -9.96
CA GLY A 554 -12.50 -5.90 -10.59
C GLY A 554 -13.13 -4.72 -9.86
N PHE A 555 -12.30 -3.83 -9.29
CA PHE A 555 -12.74 -2.65 -8.56
C PHE A 555 -11.82 -1.44 -8.77
N GLY A 556 -12.07 -0.37 -8.03
CA GLY A 556 -11.55 0.96 -8.35
C GLY A 556 -12.39 1.66 -9.41
N GLY A 557 -12.19 2.97 -9.57
CA GLY A 557 -13.00 3.78 -10.49
C GLY A 557 -12.91 3.32 -11.96
N ALA A 558 -11.76 2.80 -12.39
CA ALA A 558 -11.52 2.36 -13.76
C ALA A 558 -11.48 0.83 -13.92
N GLY A 559 -11.41 0.04 -12.85
CA GLY A 559 -11.27 -1.42 -12.93
C GLY A 559 -12.38 -2.10 -13.72
N PRO A 560 -13.66 -1.83 -13.47
CA PRO A 560 -14.76 -2.50 -14.16
C PRO A 560 -14.81 -2.30 -15.69
N LEU A 561 -14.13 -1.29 -16.25
CA LEU A 561 -13.97 -1.13 -17.70
C LEU A 561 -13.00 -2.16 -18.31
N HIS A 562 -12.04 -2.64 -17.53
CA HIS A 562 -10.95 -3.50 -17.98
C HIS A 562 -11.05 -4.94 -17.45
N ALA A 563 -11.82 -5.16 -16.38
CA ALA A 563 -11.91 -6.44 -15.67
C ALA A 563 -12.37 -7.60 -16.56
N ASN A 564 -13.37 -7.43 -17.43
CA ASN A 564 -13.81 -8.50 -18.33
C ASN A 564 -12.71 -8.90 -19.32
N ALA A 565 -11.92 -7.95 -19.83
CA ALA A 565 -10.81 -8.24 -20.72
C ALA A 565 -9.68 -9.00 -19.99
N LEU A 566 -9.39 -8.63 -18.74
CA LEU A 566 -8.41 -9.33 -17.90
C LEU A 566 -8.88 -10.74 -17.51
N GLY A 567 -10.17 -10.93 -17.21
CA GLY A 567 -10.75 -12.26 -16.97
C GLY A 567 -10.55 -13.19 -18.18
N LYS A 568 -10.68 -12.65 -19.40
CA LYS A 568 -10.38 -13.38 -20.64
C LYS A 568 -8.89 -13.72 -20.79
N LEU A 569 -7.99 -12.78 -20.49
CA LEU A 569 -6.54 -13.01 -20.59
C LEU A 569 -6.04 -14.03 -19.55
N MET A 570 -6.56 -13.97 -18.33
CA MET A 570 -6.22 -14.90 -17.24
C MET A 570 -6.97 -16.24 -17.32
N ASN A 571 -8.10 -16.28 -18.02
CA ASN A 571 -9.10 -17.34 -17.93
C ASN A 571 -9.59 -17.59 -16.49
N SER A 572 -9.78 -16.49 -15.75
CA SER A 572 -10.26 -16.46 -14.37
C SER A 572 -11.73 -16.04 -14.36
N TRP A 573 -12.60 -16.94 -13.89
CA TRP A 573 -14.05 -16.77 -13.96
C TRP A 573 -14.72 -17.21 -12.65
N PRO A 574 -15.84 -16.58 -12.24
CA PRO A 574 -16.40 -15.36 -12.84
C PRO A 574 -15.50 -14.14 -12.64
N VAL A 575 -15.69 -13.13 -13.49
CA VAL A 575 -15.24 -11.76 -13.16
C VAL A 575 -16.32 -11.12 -12.30
N ILE A 576 -15.98 -10.74 -11.08
CA ILE A 576 -16.90 -10.19 -10.08
C ILE A 576 -16.74 -8.67 -10.05
N ILE A 577 -17.82 -7.94 -10.30
CA ILE A 577 -17.86 -6.48 -10.14
C ILE A 577 -18.78 -6.12 -8.97
N PRO A 578 -18.24 -5.68 -7.82
CA PRO A 578 -19.03 -5.34 -6.64
C PRO A 578 -19.85 -4.06 -6.84
N PRO A 579 -20.90 -3.83 -6.03
CA PRO A 579 -21.55 -2.53 -5.96
C PRO A 579 -20.60 -1.49 -5.34
N GLY A 580 -20.61 -0.26 -5.87
CA GLY A 580 -19.66 0.79 -5.45
C GLY A 580 -18.18 0.41 -5.60
N PRO A 581 -17.71 -0.02 -6.79
CA PRO A 581 -16.31 -0.45 -6.97
C PRO A 581 -15.27 0.61 -6.57
N GLY A 582 -15.62 1.90 -6.69
CA GLY A 582 -14.74 3.02 -6.41
C GLY A 582 -14.61 3.37 -4.93
N VAL A 583 -15.38 2.75 -4.04
CA VAL A 583 -15.35 2.96 -2.58
C VAL A 583 -15.00 1.68 -1.79
N LEU A 584 -14.53 0.64 -2.49
CA LEU A 584 -14.30 -0.69 -1.89
C LEU A 584 -13.21 -0.68 -0.80
N CYS A 585 -12.24 0.24 -0.85
CA CYS A 585 -11.26 0.41 0.23
C CYS A 585 -11.93 0.80 1.56
N ALA A 586 -12.86 1.76 1.53
CA ALA A 586 -13.61 2.16 2.71
C ALA A 586 -14.52 1.02 3.24
N TYR A 587 -15.01 0.13 2.37
CA TYR A 587 -15.66 -1.11 2.78
C TYR A 587 -14.71 -2.04 3.53
N GLY A 588 -13.51 -2.23 2.99
CA GLY A 588 -12.47 -3.01 3.66
C GLY A 588 -12.18 -2.46 5.03
N ASP A 589 -11.93 -1.16 5.15
CA ASP A 589 -11.68 -0.50 6.43
C ASP A 589 -12.85 -0.76 7.41
N ALA A 590 -14.09 -0.59 6.93
CA ALA A 590 -15.27 -0.76 7.76
C ALA A 590 -15.51 -2.21 8.25
N THR A 591 -15.03 -3.20 7.49
CA THR A 591 -15.33 -4.63 7.70
C THR A 591 -14.11 -5.44 8.18
N THR A 592 -12.94 -4.81 8.21
CA THR A 592 -11.69 -5.40 8.72
C THR A 592 -11.76 -5.63 10.23
N ARG A 593 -10.96 -6.58 10.70
CA ARG A 593 -10.89 -7.00 12.09
C ARG A 593 -9.64 -6.46 12.76
N VAL A 594 -9.77 -6.25 14.06
CA VAL A 594 -8.61 -6.07 14.93
C VAL A 594 -7.77 -7.34 14.88
N ARG A 595 -6.47 -7.16 14.66
CA ARG A 595 -5.50 -8.26 14.58
C ARG A 595 -4.18 -7.78 15.13
N ASP A 596 -3.52 -8.68 15.85
CA ASP A 596 -2.15 -8.50 16.25
C ASP A 596 -1.35 -9.79 16.03
N GLU A 597 -0.04 -9.64 15.98
CA GLU A 597 0.88 -10.76 15.86
C GLU A 597 2.06 -10.61 16.82
N ALA A 598 2.51 -11.75 17.34
CA ALA A 598 3.76 -11.84 18.05
C ALA A 598 4.65 -12.86 17.33
N SER A 599 5.92 -12.52 17.16
CA SER A 599 6.90 -13.40 16.52
C SER A 599 8.19 -13.47 17.31
N ARG A 600 8.95 -14.55 17.07
CA ARG A 600 10.32 -14.69 17.57
C ARG A 600 11.14 -15.57 16.63
N THR A 601 12.42 -15.27 16.53
CA THR A 601 13.38 -16.22 15.94
C THR A 601 13.53 -17.45 16.82
N PHE A 602 13.42 -18.64 16.21
CA PHE A 602 13.51 -19.94 16.85
C PHE A 602 14.27 -20.92 15.94
N VAL A 603 15.59 -20.77 15.87
CA VAL A 603 16.42 -21.61 15.00
C VAL A 603 16.67 -22.97 15.64
N ARG A 604 15.95 -24.00 15.20
CA ARG A 604 16.09 -25.40 15.68
C ARG A 604 15.83 -26.39 14.55
N ARG A 605 16.67 -27.42 14.43
CA ARG A 605 16.34 -28.56 13.56
C ARG A 605 15.22 -29.37 14.19
N PHE A 606 14.44 -30.05 13.37
CA PHE A 606 13.37 -30.94 13.88
C PHE A 606 13.91 -32.00 14.85
N SER A 607 15.14 -32.46 14.68
CA SER A 607 15.79 -33.43 15.58
C SER A 607 16.31 -32.83 16.89
N GLU A 608 16.29 -31.50 17.04
CA GLU A 608 16.84 -30.76 18.19
C GLU A 608 15.74 -30.13 19.06
N THR A 609 14.48 -30.34 18.71
CA THR A 609 13.31 -29.80 19.42
C THR A 609 12.21 -30.86 19.51
N SER A 610 11.09 -30.49 20.13
CA SER A 610 9.92 -31.37 20.31
C SER A 610 8.63 -30.61 20.00
N ASN A 611 7.55 -31.36 19.74
CA ASN A 611 6.22 -30.77 19.57
C ASN A 611 5.83 -29.89 20.77
N ASP A 612 6.14 -30.33 22.00
CA ASP A 612 5.78 -29.62 23.23
C ASP A 612 6.53 -28.29 23.37
N GLU A 613 7.84 -28.27 23.06
CA GLU A 613 8.64 -27.04 23.10
C GLU A 613 8.13 -26.00 22.09
N VAL A 614 7.86 -26.43 20.86
CA VAL A 614 7.35 -25.55 19.79
C VAL A 614 5.93 -25.09 20.08
N LEU A 615 5.07 -25.96 20.62
CA LEU A 615 3.71 -25.58 21.01
C LEU A 615 3.73 -24.56 22.16
N SER A 616 4.56 -24.77 23.18
CA SER A 616 4.73 -23.81 24.29
C SER A 616 5.17 -22.45 23.77
N ALA A 617 6.14 -22.44 22.86
CA ALA A 617 6.61 -21.23 22.19
C ALA A 617 5.50 -20.47 21.45
N LEU A 618 4.70 -21.20 20.67
CA LEU A 618 3.58 -20.62 19.91
C LEU A 618 2.46 -20.12 20.82
N GLN A 619 2.21 -20.79 21.94
CA GLN A 619 1.23 -20.38 22.94
C GLN A 619 1.67 -19.09 23.66
N GLU A 620 2.95 -18.97 24.03
CA GLU A 620 3.50 -17.73 24.60
C GLU A 620 3.30 -16.54 23.66
N LEU A 621 3.58 -16.73 22.36
CA LEU A 621 3.34 -15.70 21.33
C LEU A 621 1.85 -15.39 21.18
N ALA A 622 0.99 -16.41 21.18
CA ALA A 622 -0.46 -16.21 21.08
C ALA A 622 -1.00 -15.41 22.27
N THR A 623 -0.53 -15.70 23.48
CA THR A 623 -0.89 -14.92 24.68
C THR A 623 -0.41 -13.48 24.57
N ALA A 624 0.80 -13.23 24.08
CA ALA A 624 1.30 -11.87 23.89
C ALA A 624 0.45 -11.07 22.90
N ALA A 625 0.12 -11.63 21.74
CA ALA A 625 -0.75 -10.98 20.75
C ALA A 625 -2.19 -10.80 21.27
N ALA A 626 -2.72 -11.78 22.01
CA ALA A 626 -4.06 -11.70 22.60
C ALA A 626 -4.20 -10.59 23.66
N GLN A 627 -3.12 -10.28 24.39
CA GLN A 627 -3.10 -9.18 25.37
C GLN A 627 -3.34 -7.83 24.72
N THR A 628 -2.78 -7.59 23.53
CA THR A 628 -3.05 -6.37 22.73
C THR A 628 -4.53 -6.27 22.40
N LEU A 629 -5.12 -7.34 21.83
CA LEU A 629 -6.54 -7.37 21.48
C LEU A 629 -7.45 -7.17 22.69
N HIS A 630 -7.11 -7.76 23.83
CA HIS A 630 -7.87 -7.56 25.07
C HIS A 630 -7.79 -6.12 25.56
N ALA A 631 -6.62 -5.47 25.49
CA ALA A 631 -6.47 -4.04 25.82
C ALA A 631 -7.29 -3.15 24.88
N GLU A 632 -7.52 -3.59 23.65
CA GLU A 632 -8.35 -2.94 22.64
C GLU A 632 -9.84 -3.30 22.75
N GLY A 633 -10.24 -4.06 23.78
CA GLY A 633 -11.64 -4.37 24.08
C GLY A 633 -12.21 -5.59 23.36
N VAL A 634 -11.37 -6.43 22.72
CA VAL A 634 -11.79 -7.66 22.06
C VAL A 634 -11.75 -8.84 23.05
N PRO A 635 -12.89 -9.44 23.44
CA PRO A 635 -12.93 -10.53 24.41
C PRO A 635 -12.26 -11.81 23.87
N GLU A 636 -11.60 -12.59 24.73
CA GLU A 636 -10.95 -13.85 24.35
C GLU A 636 -11.89 -14.84 23.63
N THR A 637 -13.18 -14.86 24.00
CA THR A 637 -14.20 -15.72 23.36
C THR A 637 -14.48 -15.37 21.91
N GLU A 638 -14.07 -14.18 21.49
CA GLU A 638 -14.22 -13.67 20.13
C GLU A 638 -12.90 -13.71 19.33
N GLN A 639 -11.84 -14.25 19.92
CA GLN A 639 -10.53 -14.32 19.30
C GLN A 639 -10.31 -15.66 18.60
N THR A 640 -9.62 -15.61 17.46
CA THR A 640 -9.15 -16.78 16.72
C THR A 640 -7.64 -16.69 16.53
N THR A 641 -6.96 -17.84 16.56
CA THR A 641 -5.50 -17.90 16.48
C THR A 641 -5.06 -18.73 15.28
N LEU A 642 -4.06 -18.23 14.56
CA LEU A 642 -3.34 -18.94 13.51
C LEU A 642 -1.85 -18.96 13.85
N TYR A 643 -1.17 -20.08 13.61
CA TYR A 643 0.28 -20.14 13.70
C TYR A 643 0.91 -20.05 12.32
N GLN A 644 1.96 -19.23 12.22
CA GLN A 644 2.81 -19.10 11.05
C GLN A 644 4.23 -19.50 11.44
N ILE A 645 4.77 -20.49 10.74
CA ILE A 645 6.06 -21.07 11.07
C ILE A 645 6.96 -20.98 9.84
N ASP A 646 8.08 -20.28 9.95
CA ASP A 646 9.07 -20.22 8.87
C ASP A 646 9.96 -21.48 8.94
N LEU A 647 9.99 -22.23 7.85
CA LEU A 647 10.83 -23.42 7.69
C LEU A 647 11.82 -23.26 6.55
N ARG A 648 12.94 -23.96 6.66
CA ARG A 648 13.90 -24.15 5.58
C ARG A 648 14.53 -25.54 5.68
N TYR A 649 15.12 -26.03 4.60
CA TYR A 649 16.04 -27.16 4.74
C TYR A 649 17.34 -26.68 5.39
N ALA A 650 17.91 -27.49 6.28
CA ALA A 650 19.12 -27.15 7.00
C ALA A 650 20.25 -26.75 6.02
N GLY A 651 20.84 -25.57 6.24
CA GLY A 651 21.88 -25.00 5.38
C GLY A 651 21.37 -24.14 4.22
N GLN A 652 20.06 -24.06 3.98
CA GLN A 652 19.49 -23.10 3.03
C GLN A 652 19.39 -21.69 3.64
N GLY A 653 19.45 -20.68 2.78
CA GLY A 653 19.15 -19.29 3.13
C GLY A 653 17.70 -18.88 2.90
N MET A 654 16.99 -19.56 1.99
CA MET A 654 15.57 -19.30 1.71
C MET A 654 14.67 -20.03 2.69
N GLN A 655 13.55 -19.40 3.03
CA GLN A 655 12.54 -19.92 3.96
C GLN A 655 11.16 -19.88 3.31
N LEU A 656 10.29 -20.80 3.72
CA LEU A 656 8.87 -20.81 3.40
C LEU A 656 8.07 -20.75 4.70
N THR A 657 7.05 -19.89 4.74
CA THR A 657 6.11 -19.81 5.86
C THR A 657 5.02 -20.84 5.68
N VAL A 658 4.77 -21.66 6.70
CA VAL A 658 3.69 -22.64 6.72
C VAL A 658 2.65 -22.22 7.76
N ASP A 659 1.41 -22.10 7.29
CA ASP A 659 0.24 -21.80 8.11
C ASP A 659 -0.32 -23.09 8.73
N VAL A 660 -0.62 -23.06 10.04
CA VAL A 660 -1.20 -24.19 10.78
C VAL A 660 -2.09 -23.69 11.91
N SER A 661 -3.27 -24.29 12.08
CA SER A 661 -4.13 -23.95 13.22
C SER A 661 -3.58 -24.54 14.53
N PRO A 662 -3.92 -23.99 15.71
CA PRO A 662 -3.55 -24.57 17.00
C PRO A 662 -3.98 -26.05 17.14
N GLU A 663 -5.16 -26.40 16.63
CA GLU A 663 -5.70 -27.76 16.65
C GLU A 663 -4.93 -28.69 15.71
N GLU A 664 -4.61 -28.22 14.51
CA GLU A 664 -3.82 -28.97 13.53
C GLU A 664 -2.42 -29.25 14.05
N PHE A 665 -1.74 -28.24 14.62
CA PHE A 665 -0.40 -28.42 15.18
C PHE A 665 -0.42 -29.38 16.38
N LYS A 666 -1.43 -29.28 17.26
CA LYS A 666 -1.59 -30.19 18.39
C LYS A 666 -1.82 -31.64 17.95
N LYS A 667 -2.48 -31.85 16.81
CA LYS A 667 -2.80 -33.17 16.26
C LYS A 667 -1.62 -33.79 15.50
N ASP A 668 -1.04 -33.04 14.56
CA ASP A 668 -0.08 -33.58 13.60
C ASP A 668 1.38 -33.22 13.92
N GLY A 669 1.61 -32.20 14.76
CA GLY A 669 2.92 -31.77 15.23
C GLY A 669 3.91 -31.42 14.11
N LEU A 670 5.20 -31.60 14.39
CA LEU A 670 6.29 -31.35 13.45
C LEU A 670 6.21 -32.23 12.19
N ASP A 671 5.68 -33.45 12.27
CA ASP A 671 5.54 -34.33 11.10
C ASP A 671 4.53 -33.77 10.09
N GLY A 672 3.36 -33.33 10.58
CA GLY A 672 2.36 -32.66 9.75
C GLY A 672 2.89 -31.36 9.14
N LEU A 673 3.59 -30.56 9.95
CA LEU A 673 4.23 -29.33 9.50
C LEU A 673 5.26 -29.58 8.39
N GLY A 674 6.11 -30.59 8.56
CA GLY A 674 7.13 -30.98 7.57
C GLY A 674 6.52 -31.40 6.23
N LYS A 675 5.44 -32.20 6.25
CA LYS A 675 4.74 -32.62 5.03
C LYS A 675 4.09 -31.45 4.27
N ARG A 676 3.58 -30.45 4.99
CA ARG A 676 3.04 -29.22 4.38
C ARG A 676 4.16 -28.41 3.73
N PHE A 677 5.27 -28.23 4.44
CA PHE A 677 6.46 -27.57 3.92
C PHE A 677 6.97 -28.23 2.63
N ASP A 678 7.10 -29.56 2.60
CA ASP A 678 7.59 -30.28 1.42
C ASP A 678 6.65 -30.11 0.22
N ARG A 679 5.33 -30.14 0.45
CA ARG A 679 4.33 -29.89 -0.60
C ARG A 679 4.43 -28.48 -1.16
N MET A 680 4.60 -27.48 -0.30
CA MET A 680 4.80 -26.09 -0.73
C MET A 680 6.09 -25.94 -1.53
N HIS A 681 7.17 -26.61 -1.10
CA HIS A 681 8.43 -26.62 -1.83
C HIS A 681 8.29 -27.29 -3.20
N GLU A 682 7.54 -28.39 -3.31
CA GLU A 682 7.22 -29.04 -4.59
C GLU A 682 6.36 -28.16 -5.49
N GLN A 683 5.37 -27.46 -4.94
CA GLN A 683 4.54 -26.53 -5.70
C GLN A 683 5.36 -25.37 -6.27
N LEU A 684 6.23 -24.76 -5.47
CA LEU A 684 7.01 -23.58 -5.86
C LEU A 684 8.22 -23.93 -6.73
N PHE A 685 8.89 -25.05 -6.44
CA PHE A 685 10.20 -25.37 -7.03
C PHE A 685 10.23 -26.69 -7.81
N THR A 686 9.14 -27.46 -7.84
CA THR A 686 9.01 -28.77 -8.53
C THR A 686 9.79 -29.95 -7.93
N PHE A 687 10.35 -29.77 -6.73
CA PHE A 687 11.03 -30.84 -5.97
C PHE A 687 10.91 -30.60 -4.47
N SER A 688 11.24 -31.60 -3.65
CA SER A 688 11.51 -31.50 -2.20
C SER A 688 12.87 -32.15 -1.90
N LEU A 689 13.43 -31.92 -0.70
CA LEU A 689 14.74 -32.46 -0.32
C LEU A 689 14.63 -33.42 0.88
N ASP A 690 15.47 -34.46 0.88
CA ASP A 690 15.61 -35.40 2.00
C ASP A 690 16.44 -34.82 3.17
N THR A 691 16.85 -33.56 3.08
CA THR A 691 17.60 -32.84 4.12
C THR A 691 16.72 -32.58 5.35
N GLN A 692 17.33 -32.47 6.53
CA GLN A 692 16.60 -32.10 7.75
C GLN A 692 15.90 -30.75 7.58
N ARG A 693 14.66 -30.65 8.06
CA ARG A 693 13.94 -29.39 8.17
C ARG A 693 14.40 -28.64 9.42
N GLU A 694 14.49 -27.32 9.31
CA GLU A 694 14.89 -26.40 10.36
C GLU A 694 13.79 -25.34 10.52
N LEU A 695 13.30 -25.20 11.74
CA LEU A 695 12.47 -24.08 12.17
C LEU A 695 13.35 -22.85 12.22
N TYR A 696 12.83 -21.73 11.74
CA TYR A 696 13.57 -20.47 11.69
C TYR A 696 12.91 -19.37 12.52
N ASN A 697 11.63 -19.08 12.28
CA ASN A 697 10.82 -18.18 13.08
C ASN A 697 9.49 -18.84 13.46
N LEU A 698 8.97 -18.45 14.61
CA LEU A 698 7.62 -18.79 15.06
C LEU A 698 6.80 -17.51 15.17
N ARG A 699 5.54 -17.59 14.78
CA ARG A 699 4.58 -16.49 14.90
C ARG A 699 3.21 -17.02 15.28
N ALA A 700 2.54 -16.26 16.13
CA ALA A 700 1.12 -16.42 16.41
C ALA A 700 0.40 -15.15 15.99
N LEU A 701 -0.70 -15.31 15.27
CA LEU A 701 -1.57 -14.25 14.84
C LEU A 701 -2.90 -14.43 15.54
N VAL A 702 -3.35 -13.39 16.23
CA VAL A 702 -4.62 -13.40 16.95
C VAL A 702 -5.51 -12.32 16.35
N GLN A 703 -6.74 -12.71 16.04
CA GLN A 703 -7.69 -11.86 15.32
C GLN A 703 -9.02 -11.86 16.05
N GLY A 704 -9.66 -10.70 16.14
CA GLY A 704 -11.02 -10.58 16.63
C GLY A 704 -12.05 -11.19 15.68
N ARG A 705 -13.32 -11.18 16.10
CA ARG A 705 -14.44 -11.73 15.33
C ARG A 705 -14.60 -11.00 14.00
N GLU A 706 -15.03 -11.73 12.97
CA GLU A 706 -15.48 -11.05 11.74
C GLU A 706 -16.65 -10.12 12.04
N SER A 707 -16.74 -9.03 11.27
CA SER A 707 -17.93 -8.18 11.33
C SER A 707 -19.18 -9.02 11.06
N SER A 708 -20.21 -8.85 11.88
CA SER A 708 -21.53 -9.43 11.63
C SER A 708 -22.32 -8.65 10.58
N ALA A 709 -21.78 -7.53 10.08
CA ALA A 709 -22.39 -6.77 9.00
C ALA A 709 -22.52 -7.67 7.76
N THR A 710 -23.76 -7.85 7.32
CA THR A 710 -24.09 -8.52 6.07
C THR A 710 -24.45 -7.47 5.03
N ALA A 711 -24.03 -7.68 3.78
CA ALA A 711 -24.41 -6.80 2.69
C ALA A 711 -25.93 -6.81 2.51
N GLN A 712 -26.47 -5.64 2.17
CA GLN A 712 -27.87 -5.49 1.82
C GLN A 712 -28.22 -6.43 0.66
N ARG A 713 -29.30 -7.19 0.83
CA ARG A 713 -29.80 -8.04 -0.25
C ARG A 713 -30.70 -7.26 -1.19
N LEU A 714 -30.47 -7.40 -2.49
CA LEU A 714 -31.37 -6.86 -3.50
C LEU A 714 -32.70 -7.61 -3.49
N PRO A 715 -33.82 -6.92 -3.76
CA PRO A 715 -35.09 -7.58 -4.03
C PRO A 715 -34.95 -8.56 -5.20
N GLU A 716 -35.66 -9.69 -5.13
CA GLU A 716 -35.68 -10.68 -6.21
C GLU A 716 -36.38 -10.12 -7.46
N GLY A 717 -35.79 -10.39 -8.62
CA GLY A 717 -36.30 -9.99 -9.94
C GLY A 717 -36.75 -11.19 -10.77
N GLY A 718 -37.33 -10.91 -11.94
CA GLY A 718 -37.72 -11.94 -12.92
C GLY A 718 -36.61 -12.35 -13.89
N GLY A 719 -35.38 -11.88 -13.67
CA GLY A 719 -34.24 -12.10 -14.56
C GLY A 719 -34.10 -11.13 -15.74
N ASP A 720 -35.08 -10.24 -15.94
CA ASP A 720 -35.09 -9.26 -17.01
C ASP A 720 -34.66 -7.85 -16.53
N PRO A 721 -33.49 -7.34 -16.96
CA PRO A 721 -33.00 -6.01 -16.58
C PRO A 721 -33.60 -4.85 -17.41
N GLN A 722 -34.64 -5.05 -18.24
CA GLN A 722 -35.21 -3.98 -19.08
C GLN A 722 -35.52 -2.67 -18.33
N ARG A 723 -35.97 -2.75 -17.08
CA ARG A 723 -36.26 -1.57 -16.24
C ARG A 723 -35.03 -0.70 -15.92
N ALA A 724 -33.84 -1.27 -16.02
CA ALA A 724 -32.58 -0.58 -15.80
C ALA A 724 -32.04 0.07 -17.08
N VAL A 725 -32.62 -0.21 -18.25
CA VAL A 725 -32.19 0.38 -19.52
C VAL A 725 -32.61 1.84 -19.59
N TYR A 726 -31.65 2.74 -19.85
CA TYR A 726 -31.95 4.16 -20.06
C TYR A 726 -31.41 4.71 -21.39
N ALA A 727 -30.47 4.01 -22.04
CA ALA A 727 -29.92 4.43 -23.32
C ALA A 727 -29.36 3.27 -24.15
N GLN A 728 -29.06 3.56 -25.41
CA GLN A 728 -28.33 2.68 -26.32
C GLN A 728 -27.16 3.45 -26.93
N THR A 729 -26.06 2.75 -27.21
CA THR A 729 -24.86 3.33 -27.81
C THR A 729 -24.20 2.32 -28.74
N ASN A 730 -23.07 2.70 -29.34
CA ASN A 730 -22.18 1.79 -30.04
C ASN A 730 -20.83 1.75 -29.31
N ILE A 731 -20.28 0.54 -29.17
CA ILE A 731 -18.90 0.33 -28.74
C ILE A 731 -18.08 -0.27 -29.88
N PHE A 732 -16.78 0.04 -29.94
CA PHE A 732 -15.88 -0.53 -30.92
C PHE A 732 -15.03 -1.64 -30.28
N VAL A 733 -15.20 -2.88 -30.76
CA VAL A 733 -14.49 -4.06 -30.24
C VAL A 733 -14.12 -4.98 -31.40
N HIS A 734 -12.86 -5.38 -31.46
CA HIS A 734 -12.28 -6.24 -32.50
C HIS A 734 -12.47 -5.67 -33.91
N GLY A 735 -12.06 -4.41 -34.10
CA GLY A 735 -12.06 -3.76 -35.41
C GLY A 735 -13.44 -3.39 -35.98
N ARG A 736 -14.52 -3.48 -35.19
CA ARG A 736 -15.89 -3.17 -35.66
C ARG A 736 -16.77 -2.60 -34.55
N ASP A 737 -17.80 -1.87 -34.95
CA ASP A 737 -18.83 -1.35 -34.05
C ASP A 737 -19.86 -2.43 -33.68
N HIS A 738 -20.29 -2.43 -32.42
CA HIS A 738 -21.36 -3.26 -31.88
C HIS A 738 -22.38 -2.36 -31.17
N GLY A 739 -23.67 -2.62 -31.37
CA GLY A 739 -24.72 -1.99 -30.57
C GLY A 739 -24.63 -2.47 -29.13
N ALA A 740 -24.66 -1.52 -28.18
CA ALA A 740 -24.60 -1.79 -26.76
C ALA A 740 -25.76 -1.12 -26.03
N VAL A 741 -26.25 -1.78 -24.98
CA VAL A 741 -27.29 -1.25 -24.09
C VAL A 741 -26.63 -0.65 -22.86
N ILE A 742 -27.14 0.51 -22.42
CA ILE A 742 -26.65 1.17 -21.20
C ILE A 742 -27.69 0.99 -20.08
N TYR A 743 -27.22 0.46 -18.96
CA TYR A 743 -28.01 0.14 -17.77
C TYR A 743 -27.63 1.02 -16.59
N ASP A 744 -28.63 1.49 -15.83
CA ASP A 744 -28.46 2.09 -14.51
C ASP A 744 -28.42 0.97 -13.45
N ARG A 745 -27.27 0.79 -12.81
CA ARG A 745 -27.07 -0.24 -11.80
C ARG A 745 -28.09 -0.17 -10.66
N SER A 746 -28.53 1.03 -10.28
CA SER A 746 -29.44 1.24 -9.14
C SER A 746 -30.81 0.56 -9.32
N GLN A 747 -31.16 0.22 -10.56
CA GLN A 747 -32.43 -0.43 -10.92
C GLN A 747 -32.33 -1.96 -10.98
N PHE A 748 -31.14 -2.54 -10.77
CA PHE A 748 -30.95 -3.98 -10.78
C PHE A 748 -31.62 -4.68 -9.60
N ARG A 749 -31.90 -5.96 -9.80
CA ARG A 749 -32.49 -6.89 -8.84
C ARG A 749 -31.73 -8.20 -8.93
N TYR A 750 -31.78 -8.93 -7.83
CA TYR A 750 -31.22 -10.27 -7.79
C TYR A 750 -31.82 -11.13 -8.91
N GLY A 751 -30.96 -11.81 -9.66
CA GLY A 751 -31.30 -12.72 -10.76
C GLY A 751 -31.31 -12.07 -12.14
N ASP A 752 -31.22 -10.74 -12.25
CA ASP A 752 -31.12 -10.07 -13.56
C ASP A 752 -29.91 -10.57 -14.35
N ARG A 753 -30.12 -10.83 -15.64
CA ARG A 753 -29.07 -11.27 -16.56
C ARG A 753 -28.80 -10.23 -17.64
N ILE A 754 -27.59 -9.69 -17.65
CA ILE A 754 -27.14 -8.67 -18.61
C ILE A 754 -26.29 -9.34 -19.69
N VAL A 755 -26.80 -9.40 -20.92
CA VAL A 755 -26.06 -9.97 -22.06
C VAL A 755 -25.27 -8.86 -22.75
N GLY A 756 -23.95 -9.07 -22.89
CA GLY A 756 -23.06 -8.17 -23.60
C GLY A 756 -23.29 -8.19 -25.12
N PRO A 757 -22.98 -7.10 -25.85
CA PRO A 757 -22.25 -5.93 -25.37
C PRO A 757 -23.12 -4.98 -24.55
N ALA A 758 -22.66 -4.61 -23.35
CA ALA A 758 -23.41 -3.75 -22.44
C ALA A 758 -22.49 -2.86 -21.61
N ILE A 759 -23.01 -1.71 -21.22
CA ILE A 759 -22.37 -0.77 -20.29
C ILE A 759 -23.29 -0.63 -19.08
N VAL A 760 -22.76 -0.82 -17.88
CA VAL A 760 -23.50 -0.58 -16.64
C VAL A 760 -22.88 0.63 -15.96
N THR A 761 -23.67 1.67 -15.72
CA THR A 761 -23.23 2.89 -15.06
C THR A 761 -23.69 2.91 -13.61
N GLU A 762 -22.80 3.36 -12.73
CA GLU A 762 -23.08 3.73 -11.35
C GLU A 762 -22.32 5.02 -11.00
N MET A 763 -22.53 5.56 -9.80
CA MET A 763 -22.04 6.89 -9.43
C MET A 763 -20.51 7.01 -9.51
N ASP A 764 -19.79 5.96 -9.13
CA ASP A 764 -18.35 5.94 -8.90
C ASP A 764 -17.57 5.09 -9.92
N SER A 765 -18.26 4.35 -10.80
CA SER A 765 -17.62 3.51 -11.81
C SER A 765 -18.49 3.23 -13.04
N THR A 766 -17.90 2.63 -14.07
CA THR A 766 -18.58 2.15 -15.27
C THR A 766 -18.09 0.75 -15.60
N THR A 767 -19.00 -0.22 -15.70
CA THR A 767 -18.68 -1.61 -16.02
C THR A 767 -18.91 -1.89 -17.50
N LEU A 768 -17.94 -2.54 -18.15
CA LEU A 768 -18.06 -3.02 -19.51
C LEU A 768 -18.27 -4.53 -19.54
N ILE A 769 -19.38 -4.99 -20.13
CA ILE A 769 -19.60 -6.40 -20.47
C ILE A 769 -19.37 -6.56 -21.97
N LEU A 770 -18.31 -7.29 -22.32
CA LEU A 770 -17.87 -7.47 -23.70
C LEU A 770 -18.86 -8.34 -24.51
N PRO A 771 -18.82 -8.28 -25.86
CA PRO A 771 -19.53 -9.24 -26.69
C PRO A 771 -19.22 -10.70 -26.28
N ASN A 772 -20.20 -11.59 -26.40
CA ASN A 772 -20.13 -13.01 -26.01
C ASN A 772 -19.92 -13.27 -24.50
N HIS A 773 -20.26 -12.30 -23.64
CA HIS A 773 -20.25 -12.46 -22.19
C HIS A 773 -21.61 -12.05 -21.61
N ALA A 774 -21.94 -12.58 -20.44
CA ALA A 774 -23.10 -12.17 -19.67
C ALA A 774 -22.73 -11.93 -18.21
N GLY A 775 -23.32 -10.92 -17.59
CA GLY A 775 -23.27 -10.69 -16.15
C GLY A 775 -24.58 -11.15 -15.51
N ASP A 776 -24.49 -12.03 -14.50
CA ASP A 776 -25.63 -12.39 -13.65
C ASP A 776 -25.55 -11.59 -12.33
N VAL A 777 -26.65 -10.95 -11.92
CA VAL A 777 -26.72 -10.17 -10.68
C VAL A 777 -27.02 -11.09 -9.50
N ASP A 778 -26.12 -11.14 -8.52
CA ASP A 778 -26.25 -11.98 -7.34
C ASP A 778 -27.14 -11.33 -6.24
N PRO A 779 -27.41 -12.02 -5.10
CA PRO A 779 -28.28 -11.49 -4.06
C PRO A 779 -27.78 -10.21 -3.39
N VAL A 780 -26.47 -9.94 -3.42
CA VAL A 780 -25.85 -8.76 -2.79
C VAL A 780 -25.48 -7.69 -3.82
N GLY A 781 -25.91 -7.87 -5.07
CA GLY A 781 -25.75 -6.90 -6.14
C GLY A 781 -24.42 -6.95 -6.88
N ASN A 782 -23.59 -7.99 -6.70
CA ASN A 782 -22.43 -8.21 -7.57
C ASN A 782 -22.89 -8.56 -8.98
N ILE A 783 -22.14 -8.11 -10.00
CA ILE A 783 -22.30 -8.57 -11.38
C ILE A 783 -21.25 -9.67 -11.61
N LEU A 784 -21.72 -10.90 -11.84
CA LEU A 784 -20.87 -12.07 -12.09
C LEU A 784 -20.75 -12.30 -13.60
N ILE A 785 -19.69 -11.76 -14.20
CA ILE A 785 -19.47 -11.82 -15.65
C ILE A 785 -18.80 -13.14 -16.03
N ASN A 786 -19.40 -13.84 -16.98
CA ASN A 786 -18.93 -15.11 -17.53
C ASN A 786 -18.98 -15.11 -19.07
N PRO A 787 -18.14 -15.90 -19.75
CA PRO A 787 -18.31 -16.15 -21.17
C PRO A 787 -19.63 -16.89 -21.42
N ILE A 788 -20.37 -16.47 -22.45
CA ILE A 788 -21.52 -17.22 -22.95
C ILE A 788 -20.97 -18.20 -23.98
N ASN A 789 -21.11 -19.51 -23.72
CA ASN A 789 -20.83 -20.52 -24.72
C ASN A 789 -21.69 -20.22 -25.97
N VAL A 790 -21.03 -19.99 -27.10
CA VAL A 790 -21.65 -20.04 -28.43
C VAL A 790 -21.53 -21.46 -28.97
#